data_AF-A0A5C9CQF8-F1
#
_entry.id   AF-A0A5C9CQF8-F1
#
_cell.length_a   1.000
_cell.length_b   1.000
_cell.length_c   1.000
_cell.angle_alpha   90.00
_cell.angle_beta   90.00
_cell.angle_gamma   90.00
#
_symmetry.space_group_name_H-M   'P 1'
#
loop_
_entity.id
_entity.type
_entity.pdbx_description
1 polymer ?
#
loop_
_entity_poly.entity_id
_entity_poly.type
_entity_poly.pdbx_seq_one_letter_code
_entity_poly.pdbx_strand_id
1 'polypeptide(L)'
;MLASDECADDFLNAVLLKTSETAFLFGAGASMPVPTRIPTVFTFYDRLMHIAEIRAEIVAVLWEKIRTIRPQPRFEVFINQFQQIDTALKFADIFSVQSFNSIHAFISRAINRGAVGITTNFDECVEQSGLGEELVVAYDGRDLAGPDNRSALYKPHGTISLNRQHLVVTDEALSRTNNGFALLPNWRATLLNAINGRTLVVIGYSGSDDFDITPILASSNPERVIWIQHDRSKVAHGNGDGICERIREALVGKQVVAIKGDFEDFVHRLHGTWRSTDENAILLDDILSSIVNSPDKKSAVESLLLRHFCCYEELLATSSSCPVRTNTKDHAYALFKLSRYRECVEYGRNVRPDDLESSDDWHFINYYVTSSLILMGRYLEASNRVQIEDLTPARIANFRLLCEWRNLFASAKYVIGDWDTAKAQYSIALDESRSNGYLEGFATASWGIGDVLAVQKDYGNALKHYLDAVATADALGKTAHCVTINRNIAEVCIDTGRYSEASKYLARAESMLPAVNQRHNDFYLLFSKLKLSIVENDEAQFGRICDLLLVLVCDGIATTILTELLVLLAVAHIDRGYSLKRARYFEFLEAAAEQIDKSHFMMTVGSDKLVELVFNPKLYLAMSNELIVAFRSIVFHSSAYLAPCSGNHVFEGIQTVGDT
;
A
#
# COMPACT_ATOMS: atom_id res chain seq x y z
N MET A 1 8.15 -23.21 -27.42
CA MET A 1 8.86 -24.28 -28.18
C MET A 1 9.98 -24.78 -27.30
N LEU A 2 9.99 -26.07 -26.96
CA LEU A 2 11.10 -26.72 -26.25
C LEU A 2 12.23 -26.93 -27.26
N ALA A 3 13.40 -26.37 -27.02
CA ALA A 3 14.50 -26.43 -27.97
C ALA A 3 15.50 -27.54 -27.61
N SER A 4 15.94 -28.27 -28.63
CA SER A 4 16.96 -29.33 -28.64
C SER A 4 18.37 -28.79 -28.33
N ASP A 5 19.33 -29.68 -28.07
CA ASP A 5 20.75 -29.37 -27.80
C ASP A 5 21.40 -28.43 -28.85
N GLU A 6 20.94 -28.41 -30.11
CA GLU A 6 21.40 -27.46 -31.14
C GLU A 6 21.15 -25.99 -30.78
N CYS A 7 20.05 -25.69 -30.07
CA CYS A 7 19.70 -24.31 -29.69
C CYS A 7 20.63 -23.75 -28.61
N ALA A 8 21.32 -24.62 -27.87
CA ALA A 8 22.31 -24.23 -26.86
C ALA A 8 23.61 -23.74 -27.50
N ASP A 9 24.08 -24.43 -28.55
CA ASP A 9 25.29 -24.04 -29.27
C ASP A 9 25.06 -22.77 -30.09
N ASP A 10 23.88 -22.60 -30.71
CA ASP A 10 23.49 -21.35 -31.37
C ASP A 10 23.32 -20.18 -30.39
N PHE A 11 22.79 -20.43 -29.19
CA PHE A 11 22.70 -19.45 -28.11
C PHE A 11 24.09 -18.98 -27.67
N LEU A 12 24.99 -19.92 -27.39
CA LEU A 12 26.34 -19.61 -26.92
C LEU A 12 27.15 -18.90 -28.01
N ASN A 13 27.02 -19.30 -29.28
CA ASN A 13 27.64 -18.61 -30.40
C ASN A 13 27.09 -17.18 -30.57
N ALA A 14 25.77 -16.97 -30.46
CA ALA A 14 25.17 -15.65 -30.57
C ALA A 14 25.63 -14.69 -29.45
N VAL A 15 25.72 -15.18 -28.21
CA VAL A 15 26.14 -14.39 -27.04
C VAL A 15 27.65 -14.09 -27.05
N LEU A 16 28.49 -15.06 -27.47
CA LEU A 16 29.94 -14.91 -27.50
C LEU A 16 30.47 -14.13 -28.72
N LEU A 17 29.74 -14.11 -29.84
CA LEU A 17 30.14 -13.39 -31.07
C LEU A 17 29.63 -11.94 -31.13
N LYS A 18 28.52 -11.64 -30.45
CA LYS A 18 27.88 -10.30 -30.40
C LYS A 18 27.77 -9.76 -28.97
N THR A 19 28.82 -9.96 -28.18
CA THR A 19 28.80 -9.63 -26.75
C THR A 19 28.49 -8.15 -26.46
N SER A 20 28.95 -7.21 -27.29
CA SER A 20 28.61 -5.79 -27.18
C SER A 20 27.15 -5.42 -27.49
N GLU A 21 26.41 -6.32 -28.13
CA GLU A 21 24.97 -6.18 -28.42
C GLU A 21 24.11 -6.95 -27.41
N THR A 22 24.70 -7.44 -26.31
CA THR A 22 24.03 -8.30 -25.32
C THR A 22 23.84 -7.57 -23.99
N ALA A 23 22.67 -7.74 -23.38
CA ALA A 23 22.37 -7.36 -22.01
C ALA A 23 22.05 -8.60 -21.18
N PHE A 24 22.64 -8.73 -20.00
CA PHE A 24 22.33 -9.78 -19.04
C PHE A 24 21.47 -9.23 -17.92
N LEU A 25 20.30 -9.83 -17.71
CA LEU A 25 19.51 -9.64 -16.49
C LEU A 25 19.62 -10.90 -15.64
N PHE A 26 20.09 -10.78 -14.41
CA PHE A 26 20.24 -11.93 -13.54
C PHE A 26 19.80 -11.64 -12.11
N GLY A 27 19.32 -12.68 -11.44
CA GLY A 27 18.82 -12.61 -10.06
C GLY A 27 19.43 -13.70 -9.17
N ALA A 28 18.82 -13.93 -8.01
CA ALA A 28 19.37 -14.79 -6.96
C ALA A 28 19.65 -16.24 -7.42
N GLY A 29 18.94 -16.72 -8.46
CA GLY A 29 19.21 -18.04 -9.03
C GLY A 29 20.61 -18.19 -9.63
N ALA A 30 21.25 -17.10 -10.06
CA ALA A 30 22.63 -17.12 -10.55
C ALA A 30 23.64 -17.39 -9.41
N SER A 31 23.29 -17.06 -8.17
CA SER A 31 24.15 -17.20 -6.99
C SER A 31 23.92 -18.51 -6.22
N MET A 32 22.90 -19.32 -6.58
CA MET A 32 22.62 -20.61 -5.93
C MET A 32 23.69 -21.69 -6.17
N PRO A 33 24.23 -21.88 -7.39
CA PRO A 33 25.17 -22.96 -7.64
C PRO A 33 26.44 -22.87 -6.79
N VAL A 34 27.04 -24.02 -6.55
CA VAL A 34 28.31 -24.13 -5.80
C VAL A 34 29.44 -23.41 -6.56
N PRO A 35 30.41 -22.79 -5.86
CA PRO A 35 30.57 -22.71 -4.41
C PRO A 35 29.84 -21.53 -3.73
N THR A 36 29.13 -20.66 -4.47
CA THR A 36 28.52 -19.43 -3.93
C THR A 36 27.38 -19.69 -2.94
N ARG A 37 26.45 -20.59 -3.28
CA ARG A 37 25.38 -21.08 -2.37
C ARG A 37 24.50 -19.99 -1.71
N ILE A 38 24.34 -18.83 -2.34
CA ILE A 38 23.42 -17.80 -1.84
C ILE A 38 21.99 -18.24 -2.19
N PRO A 39 21.06 -18.32 -1.22
CA PRO A 39 19.72 -18.87 -1.42
C PRO A 39 18.82 -17.89 -2.20
N THR A 40 17.83 -18.44 -2.90
CA THR A 40 16.70 -17.61 -3.36
C THR A 40 15.78 -17.24 -2.20
N VAL A 41 14.92 -16.24 -2.38
CA VAL A 41 13.86 -15.87 -1.44
C VAL A 41 12.95 -17.07 -1.09
N PHE A 42 12.63 -17.93 -2.07
CA PHE A 42 11.85 -19.15 -1.84
C PHE A 42 12.57 -20.12 -0.89
N THR A 43 13.87 -20.36 -1.13
CA THR A 43 14.70 -21.20 -0.26
C THR A 43 14.82 -20.59 1.14
N PHE A 44 14.96 -19.27 1.24
CA PHE A 44 14.98 -18.57 2.52
C PHE A 44 13.70 -18.82 3.32
N TYR A 45 12.52 -18.60 2.74
CA TYR A 45 11.26 -18.84 3.45
C TYR A 45 11.10 -20.31 3.85
N ASP A 46 11.45 -21.25 2.97
CA ASP A 46 11.40 -22.69 3.28
C ASP A 46 12.23 -23.04 4.51
N ARG A 47 13.52 -22.64 4.52
CA ARG A 47 14.41 -22.93 5.65
C ARG A 47 14.00 -22.17 6.91
N LEU A 48 13.52 -20.94 6.77
CA LEU A 48 13.03 -20.14 7.89
C LEU A 48 11.81 -20.80 8.55
N MET A 49 10.82 -21.26 7.78
CA MET A 49 9.64 -21.97 8.30
C MET A 49 10.03 -23.27 9.01
N HIS A 50 11.00 -24.01 8.45
CA HIS A 50 11.51 -25.24 9.06
C HIS A 50 12.24 -24.96 10.39
N ILE A 51 13.15 -23.98 10.42
CA ILE A 51 13.92 -23.62 11.63
C ILE A 51 13.03 -23.00 12.71
N ALA A 52 12.00 -22.26 12.30
CA ALA A 52 10.99 -21.73 13.20
C ALA A 52 10.02 -22.81 13.72
N GLU A 53 10.09 -24.05 13.21
CA GLU A 53 9.22 -25.17 13.60
C GLU A 53 7.72 -24.86 13.40
N ILE A 54 7.39 -24.15 12.32
CA ILE A 54 6.01 -23.77 12.03
C ILE A 54 5.17 -25.02 11.73
N ARG A 55 3.95 -25.06 12.28
CA ARG A 55 3.01 -26.18 12.14
C ARG A 55 2.71 -26.45 10.66
N ALA A 56 2.67 -27.72 10.27
CA ALA A 56 2.53 -28.14 8.88
C ALA A 56 1.28 -27.57 8.17
N GLU A 57 0.17 -27.42 8.90
CA GLU A 57 -1.06 -26.79 8.41
C GLU A 57 -0.84 -25.31 8.04
N ILE A 58 -0.11 -24.55 8.85
CA ILE A 58 0.23 -23.15 8.58
C ILE A 58 1.23 -23.04 7.43
N VAL A 59 2.22 -23.93 7.36
CA VAL A 59 3.17 -24.02 6.25
C VAL A 59 2.43 -24.24 4.93
N ALA A 60 1.39 -25.09 4.90
CA ALA A 60 0.58 -25.31 3.71
C ALA A 60 -0.14 -24.04 3.25
N VAL A 61 -0.77 -23.30 4.18
CA VAL A 61 -1.44 -22.02 3.89
C VAL A 61 -0.45 -20.97 3.37
N LEU A 62 0.71 -20.82 4.04
CA LEU A 62 1.75 -19.89 3.62
C LEU A 62 2.23 -20.21 2.20
N TRP A 63 2.47 -21.48 1.87
CA TRP A 63 2.88 -21.88 0.53
C TRP A 63 1.80 -21.67 -0.53
N GLU A 64 0.53 -21.86 -0.19
CA GLU A 64 -0.58 -21.52 -1.08
C GLU A 64 -0.57 -20.01 -1.37
N LYS A 65 -0.46 -19.18 -0.33
CA LYS A 65 -0.42 -17.72 -0.43
C LYS A 65 0.80 -17.23 -1.20
N ILE A 66 2.00 -17.70 -0.87
CA ILE A 66 3.23 -17.39 -1.62
C ILE A 66 3.07 -17.69 -3.11
N ARG A 67 2.34 -18.75 -3.50
CA ARG A 67 2.13 -19.06 -4.91
C ARG A 67 1.07 -18.19 -5.57
N THR A 68 0.04 -17.77 -4.84
CA THR A 68 -1.18 -17.16 -5.39
C THR A 68 -1.28 -15.65 -5.20
N ILE A 69 -0.73 -15.08 -4.13
CA ILE A 69 -0.86 -13.66 -3.79
C ILE A 69 -0.19 -12.79 -4.85
N ARG A 70 -0.91 -11.80 -5.38
CA ARG A 70 -0.39 -10.84 -6.36
C ARG A 70 -0.91 -9.43 -6.05
N PRO A 71 -0.07 -8.38 -6.16
CA PRO A 71 1.39 -8.45 -6.35
C PRO A 71 2.08 -9.18 -5.19
N GLN A 72 3.26 -9.74 -5.45
CA GLN A 72 4.06 -10.39 -4.41
C GLN A 72 4.51 -9.35 -3.38
N PRO A 73 4.39 -9.65 -2.08
CA PRO A 73 5.05 -8.88 -1.04
C PRO A 73 6.55 -8.79 -1.32
N ARG A 74 7.13 -7.58 -1.18
CA ARG A 74 8.56 -7.37 -1.40
C ARG A 74 9.40 -8.01 -0.30
N PHE A 75 10.48 -8.68 -0.67
CA PHE A 75 11.36 -9.35 0.29
C PHE A 75 12.03 -8.38 1.27
N GLU A 76 12.37 -7.17 0.80
CA GLU A 76 12.97 -6.12 1.60
C GLU A 76 12.04 -5.65 2.73
N VAL A 77 10.71 -5.63 2.49
CA VAL A 77 9.71 -5.33 3.54
C VAL A 77 9.74 -6.42 4.62
N PHE A 78 9.84 -7.69 4.20
CA PHE A 78 9.99 -8.79 5.14
C PHE A 78 11.26 -8.63 5.98
N ILE A 79 12.40 -8.38 5.35
CA ILE A 79 13.69 -8.24 6.04
C ILE A 79 13.69 -7.04 7.00
N ASN A 80 13.12 -5.90 6.59
CA ASN A 80 12.95 -4.74 7.46
C ASN A 80 12.15 -5.07 8.73
N GLN A 81 11.07 -5.86 8.60
CA GLN A 81 10.29 -6.31 9.76
C GLN A 81 11.00 -7.41 10.55
N PHE A 82 11.73 -8.30 9.88
CA PHE A 82 12.50 -9.39 10.48
C PHE A 82 13.65 -8.89 11.35
N GLN A 83 14.12 -7.64 11.16
CA GLN A 83 15.10 -7.01 12.06
C GLN A 83 14.66 -6.94 13.52
N GLN A 84 13.36 -6.95 13.81
CA GLN A 84 12.87 -7.03 15.18
C GLN A 84 13.28 -8.36 15.86
N ILE A 85 13.53 -9.40 15.05
CA ILE A 85 13.99 -10.74 15.46
C ILE A 85 15.51 -10.87 15.28
N ASP A 86 16.04 -10.36 14.16
CA ASP A 86 17.47 -10.28 13.82
C ASP A 86 18.02 -8.86 14.04
N THR A 87 18.11 -8.45 15.31
CA THR A 87 18.52 -7.08 15.67
C THR A 87 19.96 -6.72 15.28
N ALA A 88 20.81 -7.73 15.09
CA ALA A 88 22.19 -7.56 14.64
C ALA A 88 22.35 -7.67 13.11
N LEU A 89 21.25 -7.91 12.38
CA LEU A 89 21.22 -8.12 10.94
C LEU A 89 22.21 -9.19 10.49
N LYS A 90 22.30 -10.31 11.24
CA LYS A 90 23.19 -11.44 10.93
C LYS A 90 22.84 -12.08 9.59
N PHE A 91 21.58 -12.02 9.17
CA PHE A 91 21.19 -12.54 7.85
C PHE A 91 21.98 -11.89 6.71
N ALA A 92 22.40 -10.63 6.85
CA ALA A 92 23.23 -9.95 5.87
C ALA A 92 24.58 -10.65 5.60
N ASP A 93 25.10 -11.42 6.56
CA ASP A 93 26.38 -12.10 6.44
C ASP A 93 26.40 -13.10 5.27
N ILE A 94 25.24 -13.62 4.86
CA ILE A 94 25.12 -14.54 3.73
C ILE A 94 25.52 -13.90 2.39
N PHE A 95 25.44 -12.57 2.28
CA PHE A 95 25.84 -11.84 1.07
C PHE A 95 27.30 -11.38 1.11
N SER A 96 28.00 -11.59 2.23
CA SER A 96 29.43 -11.26 2.39
C SER A 96 30.36 -12.38 1.89
N VAL A 97 29.80 -13.36 1.16
CA VAL A 97 30.52 -14.51 0.61
C VAL A 97 31.55 -14.05 -0.41
N GLN A 98 32.77 -14.60 -0.30
CA GLN A 98 33.90 -14.30 -1.21
C GLN A 98 34.02 -15.34 -2.35
N SER A 99 33.22 -16.41 -2.31
CA SER A 99 33.27 -17.49 -3.31
C SER A 99 32.25 -17.26 -4.42
N PHE A 100 32.74 -17.23 -5.66
CA PHE A 100 31.93 -17.06 -6.86
C PHE A 100 31.94 -18.33 -7.73
N ASN A 101 30.78 -18.67 -8.29
CA ASN A 101 30.61 -19.79 -9.23
C ASN A 101 30.94 -19.39 -10.69
N SER A 102 30.84 -20.39 -11.59
CA SER A 102 31.16 -20.24 -13.01
C SER A 102 30.24 -19.24 -13.73
N ILE A 103 29.00 -19.05 -13.26
CA ILE A 103 28.03 -18.10 -13.82
C ILE A 103 28.52 -16.66 -13.63
N HIS A 104 28.97 -16.31 -12.42
CA HIS A 104 29.53 -14.98 -12.14
C HIS A 104 30.75 -14.68 -13.03
N ALA A 105 31.68 -15.64 -13.11
CA ALA A 105 32.88 -15.51 -13.94
C ALA A 105 32.55 -15.34 -15.43
N PHE A 106 31.53 -16.05 -15.93
CA PHE A 106 31.04 -15.89 -17.30
C PHE A 106 30.46 -14.49 -17.53
N ILE A 107 29.58 -14.02 -16.65
CA ILE A 107 28.95 -12.70 -16.75
C ILE A 107 30.00 -11.59 -16.70
N SER A 108 30.92 -11.67 -15.74
CA SER A 108 32.01 -10.70 -15.58
C SER A 108 32.86 -10.58 -16.85
N ARG A 109 33.28 -11.71 -17.42
CA ARG A 109 34.02 -11.74 -18.69
C ARG A 109 33.20 -11.19 -19.87
N ALA A 110 31.89 -11.43 -19.89
CA ALA A 110 31.03 -10.90 -20.94
C ALA A 110 30.92 -9.37 -20.85
N ILE A 111 30.77 -8.82 -19.64
CA ILE A 111 30.74 -7.36 -19.41
C ILE A 111 32.05 -6.74 -19.90
N ASN A 112 33.21 -7.30 -19.53
CA ASN A 112 34.52 -6.81 -19.97
C ASN A 112 34.71 -6.85 -21.50
N ARG A 113 33.92 -7.66 -22.22
CA ARG A 113 33.92 -7.75 -23.68
C ARG A 113 32.89 -6.85 -24.38
N GLY A 114 32.16 -6.02 -23.63
CA GLY A 114 31.19 -5.08 -24.21
C GLY A 114 29.75 -5.25 -23.74
N ALA A 115 29.43 -6.35 -23.03
CA ALA A 115 28.06 -6.58 -22.59
C ALA A 115 27.67 -5.63 -21.44
N VAL A 116 26.36 -5.50 -21.24
CA VAL A 116 25.79 -4.81 -20.09
C VAL A 116 25.23 -5.82 -19.10
N GLY A 117 25.51 -5.65 -17.80
CA GLY A 117 24.93 -6.45 -16.73
C GLY A 117 23.89 -5.66 -15.95
N ILE A 118 22.79 -6.31 -15.57
CA ILE A 118 21.75 -5.78 -14.67
C ILE A 118 21.44 -6.86 -13.64
N THR A 119 21.49 -6.53 -12.36
CA THR A 119 21.15 -7.50 -11.29
C THR A 119 20.47 -6.87 -10.11
N THR A 120 19.54 -7.61 -9.50
CA THR A 120 18.90 -7.28 -8.22
C THR A 120 19.60 -7.91 -7.02
N ASN A 121 20.74 -8.59 -7.24
CA ASN A 121 21.48 -9.25 -6.17
C ASN A 121 22.29 -8.24 -5.34
N PHE A 122 22.35 -8.48 -4.02
CA PHE A 122 23.13 -7.68 -3.08
C PHE A 122 24.60 -8.11 -2.97
N ASP A 123 24.92 -9.36 -3.34
CA ASP A 123 26.27 -9.92 -3.30
C ASP A 123 27.21 -9.29 -4.34
N GLU A 124 28.52 -9.39 -4.13
CA GLU A 124 29.55 -8.82 -5.03
C GLU A 124 30.28 -9.88 -5.85
N CYS A 125 29.65 -11.04 -6.10
CA CYS A 125 30.33 -12.18 -6.72
C CYS A 125 30.79 -11.90 -8.16
N VAL A 126 30.03 -11.11 -8.94
CA VAL A 126 30.40 -10.75 -10.31
C VAL A 126 31.62 -9.83 -10.30
N GLU A 127 31.59 -8.82 -9.44
CA GLU A 127 32.65 -7.85 -9.20
C GLU A 127 33.95 -8.54 -8.80
N GLN A 128 33.88 -9.46 -7.84
CA GLN A 128 35.02 -10.24 -7.36
C GLN A 128 35.55 -11.23 -8.41
N SER A 129 34.68 -11.73 -9.29
CA SER A 129 35.06 -12.68 -10.34
C SER A 129 35.84 -12.07 -11.52
N GLY A 130 36.05 -10.75 -11.54
CA GLY A 130 36.72 -10.01 -12.62
C GLY A 130 38.22 -10.29 -12.82
N LEU A 131 38.84 -11.17 -12.01
CA LEU A 131 40.23 -11.63 -12.17
C LEU A 131 41.28 -10.51 -12.38
N GLY A 132 41.06 -9.31 -11.82
CA GLY A 132 41.97 -8.16 -11.91
C GLY A 132 41.62 -7.09 -12.95
N GLU A 133 40.51 -7.23 -13.68
CA GLU A 133 39.94 -6.19 -14.53
C GLU A 133 38.92 -5.34 -13.74
N GLU A 134 39.02 -4.00 -13.84
CA GLU A 134 38.14 -3.08 -13.10
C GLU A 134 36.78 -2.96 -13.81
N LEU A 135 35.75 -3.61 -13.26
CA LEU A 135 34.36 -3.49 -13.72
C LEU A 135 33.80 -2.10 -13.37
N VAL A 136 33.17 -1.43 -14.33
CA VAL A 136 32.38 -0.23 -14.04
C VAL A 136 31.05 -0.66 -13.43
N VAL A 137 30.83 -0.32 -12.17
CA VAL A 137 29.60 -0.69 -11.45
C VAL A 137 28.85 0.55 -10.99
N ALA A 138 27.53 0.55 -11.17
CA ALA A 138 26.64 1.61 -10.72
C ALA A 138 25.65 1.09 -9.66
N TYR A 139 25.61 1.76 -8.51
CA TYR A 139 24.92 1.35 -7.28
C TYR A 139 23.90 2.37 -6.75
N ASP A 140 24.07 3.69 -6.96
CA ASP A 140 23.28 4.69 -6.22
C ASP A 140 22.66 5.82 -7.04
N GLY A 141 22.86 5.81 -8.35
CA GLY A 141 22.25 6.79 -9.26
C GLY A 141 23.04 8.09 -9.41
N ARG A 142 23.99 8.38 -8.50
CA ARG A 142 24.89 9.55 -8.59
C ARG A 142 26.07 9.26 -9.51
N ASP A 143 26.41 7.99 -9.63
CA ASP A 143 27.32 7.38 -10.59
C ASP A 143 26.78 7.34 -12.03
N LEU A 144 25.49 7.64 -12.24
CA LEU A 144 24.86 7.74 -13.55
C LEU A 144 25.13 9.10 -14.22
N ALA A 145 26.39 9.41 -14.54
CA ALA A 145 26.75 10.65 -15.24
C ALA A 145 27.06 10.40 -16.73
N GLY A 146 26.12 10.80 -17.62
CA GLY A 146 26.30 10.97 -19.07
C GLY A 146 26.22 9.69 -19.94
N PRO A 147 25.80 9.80 -21.21
CA PRO A 147 25.61 8.65 -22.09
C PRO A 147 26.94 8.22 -22.71
N ASP A 148 27.78 7.54 -21.94
CA ASP A 148 28.73 6.61 -22.55
C ASP A 148 28.22 5.20 -22.31
N ASN A 149 27.90 4.55 -23.42
CA ASN A 149 27.39 3.19 -23.58
C ASN A 149 28.47 2.15 -23.15
N ARG A 150 29.09 2.33 -21.97
CA ARG A 150 30.21 1.53 -21.51
C ARG A 150 29.68 0.22 -20.93
N SER A 151 30.44 -0.85 -21.15
CA SER A 151 30.40 -2.08 -20.37
C SER A 151 30.25 -1.75 -18.89
N ALA A 152 29.07 -2.01 -18.32
CA ALA A 152 28.78 -1.68 -16.94
C ALA A 152 27.87 -2.72 -16.32
N LEU A 153 28.02 -2.89 -15.00
CA LEU A 153 27.13 -3.65 -14.15
C LEU A 153 26.21 -2.68 -13.40
N TYR A 154 24.91 -2.76 -13.64
CA TYR A 154 23.89 -1.94 -12.98
C TYR A 154 23.23 -2.71 -11.84
N LYS A 155 23.34 -2.17 -10.62
CA LYS A 155 22.78 -2.75 -9.38
C LYS A 155 21.83 -1.76 -8.73
N PRO A 156 20.58 -1.65 -9.22
CA PRO A 156 19.62 -0.65 -8.75
C PRO A 156 19.25 -0.77 -7.27
N HIS A 157 19.48 -1.93 -6.64
CA HIS A 157 19.23 -2.14 -5.21
C HIS A 157 20.51 -1.99 -4.35
N GLY A 158 21.64 -1.62 -4.98
CA GLY A 158 22.92 -1.45 -4.31
C GLY A 158 23.64 -2.78 -4.01
N THR A 159 24.59 -2.72 -3.08
CA THR A 159 25.33 -3.89 -2.57
C THR A 159 25.55 -3.80 -1.06
N ILE A 160 25.85 -4.94 -0.43
CA ILE A 160 25.97 -5.08 1.02
C ILE A 160 27.21 -4.42 1.61
N SER A 161 28.32 -4.34 0.85
CA SER A 161 29.60 -3.77 1.31
C SER A 161 29.52 -2.27 1.56
N LEU A 162 28.74 -1.55 0.75
CA LEU A 162 28.51 -0.11 0.88
C LEU A 162 27.71 0.21 2.13
N ASN A 163 26.69 -0.59 2.42
CA ASN A 163 25.88 -0.45 3.62
C ASN A 163 25.08 -1.73 3.87
N ARG A 164 25.33 -2.39 5.02
CA ARG A 164 24.55 -3.56 5.44
C ARG A 164 23.05 -3.28 5.54
N GLN A 165 22.67 -2.03 5.81
CA GLN A 165 21.28 -1.60 5.87
C GLN A 165 20.61 -1.51 4.50
N HIS A 166 21.30 -1.71 3.36
CA HIS A 166 20.63 -1.76 2.05
C HIS A 166 19.66 -2.95 1.90
N LEU A 167 19.83 -4.02 2.67
CA LEU A 167 18.80 -5.08 2.78
C LEU A 167 17.53 -4.62 3.49
N VAL A 168 17.65 -3.54 4.26
CA VAL A 168 16.65 -3.03 5.19
C VAL A 168 16.20 -1.70 4.63
N VAL A 169 15.25 -1.80 3.73
CA VAL A 169 14.79 -0.65 2.98
C VAL A 169 13.56 -0.07 3.70
N THR A 170 13.54 1.25 3.88
CA THR A 170 12.34 1.92 4.36
C THR A 170 11.23 1.84 3.31
N ASP A 171 9.97 1.80 3.73
CA ASP A 171 8.83 1.87 2.80
C ASP A 171 8.96 3.04 1.82
N GLU A 172 9.51 4.16 2.29
CA GLU A 172 9.84 5.33 1.48
C GLU A 172 10.85 5.05 0.36
N ALA A 173 11.97 4.40 0.67
CA ALA A 173 12.97 4.06 -0.34
C ALA A 173 12.44 3.00 -1.33
N LEU A 174 11.61 2.05 -0.86
CA LEU A 174 10.91 1.11 -1.74
C LEU A 174 9.90 1.80 -2.66
N SER A 175 9.17 2.78 -2.13
CA SER A 175 8.24 3.58 -2.91
C SER A 175 8.94 4.37 -4.03
N ARG A 176 10.20 4.81 -3.84
CA ARG A 176 10.96 5.49 -4.90
C ARG A 176 11.23 4.62 -6.13
N THR A 177 11.27 3.29 -5.96
CA THR A 177 11.48 2.36 -7.08
C THR A 177 10.17 1.89 -7.74
N ASN A 178 9.00 2.23 -7.17
CA ASN A 178 7.69 1.87 -7.72
C ASN A 178 7.52 2.26 -9.20
N ASN A 179 6.68 1.49 -9.91
CA ASN A 179 6.37 1.66 -11.32
C ASN A 179 7.62 1.71 -12.23
N GLY A 180 8.66 0.95 -11.89
CA GLY A 180 9.90 0.91 -12.65
C GLY A 180 10.67 2.21 -12.57
N PHE A 181 11.03 2.60 -11.35
CA PHE A 181 11.87 3.77 -11.08
C PHE A 181 11.23 5.08 -11.58
N ALA A 182 9.91 5.21 -11.49
CA ALA A 182 9.18 6.39 -12.00
C ALA A 182 9.64 7.71 -11.33
N LEU A 183 10.02 7.67 -10.05
CA LEU A 183 10.56 8.82 -9.31
C LEU A 183 12.09 8.96 -9.45
N LEU A 184 12.72 8.07 -10.20
CA LEU A 184 14.17 8.03 -10.43
C LEU A 184 14.41 8.01 -11.96
N PRO A 185 14.14 9.12 -12.66
CA PRO A 185 14.11 9.16 -14.13
C PRO A 185 15.47 8.78 -14.75
N ASN A 186 16.58 9.10 -14.09
CA ASN A 186 17.91 8.69 -14.52
C ASN A 186 18.07 7.16 -14.49
N TRP A 187 17.67 6.50 -13.40
CA TRP A 187 17.67 5.04 -13.30
C TRP A 187 16.79 4.40 -14.35
N ARG A 188 15.55 4.90 -14.50
CA ARG A 188 14.61 4.40 -15.51
C ARG A 188 15.20 4.50 -16.92
N ALA A 189 15.75 5.66 -17.28
CA ALA A 189 16.34 5.88 -18.60
C ALA A 189 17.57 4.97 -18.82
N THR A 190 18.46 4.84 -17.84
CA THR A 190 19.64 3.97 -17.91
C THR A 190 19.26 2.51 -18.12
N LEU A 191 18.31 1.97 -17.34
CA LEU A 191 17.90 0.58 -17.47
C LEU A 191 17.20 0.30 -18.81
N LEU A 192 16.37 1.23 -19.29
CA LEU A 192 15.76 1.11 -20.63
C LEU A 192 16.83 1.16 -21.72
N ASN A 193 17.80 2.08 -21.63
CA ASN A 193 18.91 2.17 -22.58
C ASN A 193 19.83 0.95 -22.55
N ALA A 194 19.96 0.28 -21.40
CA ALA A 194 20.70 -0.97 -21.25
C ALA A 194 20.03 -2.13 -21.99
N ILE A 195 18.70 -2.18 -22.05
CA ILE A 195 17.94 -3.30 -22.63
C ILE A 195 17.56 -3.06 -24.11
N ASN A 196 17.19 -1.83 -24.46
CA ASN A 196 16.61 -1.52 -25.77
C ASN A 196 17.59 -1.80 -26.92
N GLY A 197 17.11 -2.48 -27.95
CA GLY A 197 17.90 -2.80 -29.15
C GLY A 197 19.01 -3.84 -28.94
N ARG A 198 19.05 -4.52 -27.78
CA ARG A 198 20.01 -5.60 -27.48
C ARG A 198 19.32 -6.95 -27.41
N THR A 199 20.11 -8.02 -27.50
CA THR A 199 19.68 -9.35 -27.07
C THR A 199 19.72 -9.40 -25.54
N LEU A 200 18.55 -9.57 -24.92
CA LEU A 200 18.41 -9.69 -23.46
C LEU A 200 18.49 -11.15 -23.04
N VAL A 201 19.51 -11.52 -22.27
CA VAL A 201 19.67 -12.85 -21.69
C VAL A 201 19.29 -12.81 -20.21
N VAL A 202 18.32 -13.63 -19.81
CA VAL A 202 17.80 -13.67 -18.44
C VAL A 202 18.23 -14.95 -17.73
N ILE A 203 18.93 -14.81 -16.59
CA ILE A 203 19.58 -15.92 -15.86
C ILE A 203 19.18 -15.90 -14.39
N GLY A 204 18.51 -16.94 -13.89
CA GLY A 204 18.22 -17.07 -12.46
C GLY A 204 17.31 -15.97 -11.86
N TYR A 205 16.68 -15.15 -12.70
CA TYR A 205 15.73 -14.12 -12.31
C TYR A 205 14.31 -14.69 -12.22
N SER A 206 13.61 -14.46 -11.11
CA SER A 206 12.27 -15.00 -10.85
C SER A 206 11.13 -14.17 -11.44
N GLY A 207 11.36 -12.89 -11.74
CA GLY A 207 10.31 -11.92 -12.07
C GLY A 207 9.36 -11.63 -10.93
N SER A 208 9.87 -11.62 -9.69
CA SER A 208 9.10 -11.30 -8.49
C SER A 208 9.15 -9.82 -8.13
N ASP A 209 10.02 -9.04 -8.78
CA ASP A 209 10.15 -7.60 -8.52
C ASP A 209 9.07 -6.83 -9.30
N ASP A 210 7.85 -6.96 -8.79
CA ASP A 210 6.61 -6.47 -9.38
C ASP A 210 6.56 -4.94 -9.51
N PHE A 211 7.42 -4.23 -8.80
CA PHE A 211 7.36 -2.79 -8.64
C PHE A 211 8.48 -2.03 -9.36
N ASP A 212 9.61 -2.67 -9.70
CA ASP A 212 10.79 -2.03 -10.28
C ASP A 212 11.23 -2.65 -11.62
N ILE A 213 11.88 -3.82 -11.62
CA ILE A 213 12.44 -4.45 -12.82
C ILE A 213 11.35 -4.99 -13.75
N THR A 214 10.27 -5.56 -13.21
CA THR A 214 9.19 -6.10 -14.05
C THR A 214 8.50 -5.00 -14.89
N PRO A 215 8.15 -3.82 -14.33
CA PRO A 215 7.69 -2.68 -15.13
C PRO A 215 8.70 -2.15 -16.15
N ILE A 216 10.01 -2.19 -15.84
CA ILE A 216 11.07 -1.83 -16.81
C ILE A 216 11.09 -2.83 -17.97
N LEU A 217 11.04 -4.14 -17.69
CA LEU A 217 10.95 -5.17 -18.70
C LEU A 217 9.74 -4.95 -19.60
N ALA A 218 8.56 -4.66 -19.03
CA ALA A 218 7.35 -4.35 -19.78
C ALA A 218 7.53 -3.14 -20.71
N SER A 219 8.19 -2.09 -20.23
CA SER A 219 8.42 -0.83 -20.97
C SER A 219 9.59 -0.88 -21.95
N SER A 220 10.43 -1.91 -21.91
CA SER A 220 11.63 -2.06 -22.75
C SER A 220 11.31 -2.67 -24.13
N ASN A 221 12.23 -2.51 -25.08
CA ASN A 221 12.17 -3.03 -26.45
C ASN A 221 13.49 -3.73 -26.84
N PRO A 222 13.80 -4.91 -26.26
CA PRO A 222 14.92 -5.74 -26.69
C PRO A 222 14.67 -6.33 -28.09
N GLU A 223 15.73 -6.57 -28.86
CA GLU A 223 15.64 -7.24 -30.17
C GLU A 223 15.14 -8.68 -30.03
N ARG A 224 15.66 -9.36 -29.00
CA ARG A 224 15.32 -10.74 -28.63
C ARG A 224 15.48 -10.91 -27.13
N VAL A 225 14.65 -11.77 -26.54
CA VAL A 225 14.78 -12.21 -25.16
C VAL A 225 15.12 -13.70 -25.13
N ILE A 226 16.17 -14.06 -24.42
CA ILE A 226 16.58 -15.44 -24.19
C ILE A 226 16.46 -15.71 -22.70
N TRP A 227 15.51 -16.57 -22.33
CA TRP A 227 15.20 -16.87 -20.94
C TRP A 227 15.75 -18.24 -20.55
N ILE A 228 16.70 -18.26 -19.61
CA ILE A 228 17.29 -19.51 -19.11
C ILE A 228 16.45 -20.01 -17.94
N GLN A 229 15.71 -21.08 -18.19
CA GLN A 229 14.85 -21.74 -17.23
C GLN A 229 15.60 -22.91 -16.58
N HIS A 230 16.05 -22.70 -15.34
CA HIS A 230 16.60 -23.77 -14.52
C HIS A 230 15.50 -24.78 -14.15
N ASP A 231 15.82 -26.08 -14.19
CA ASP A 231 14.85 -27.14 -13.91
C ASP A 231 14.48 -27.16 -12.42
N ARG A 232 13.23 -26.81 -12.11
CA ARG A 232 12.67 -26.81 -10.75
C ARG A 232 12.37 -28.22 -10.23
N SER A 233 12.53 -29.28 -11.03
CA SER A 233 12.31 -30.67 -10.60
C SER A 233 13.21 -31.13 -9.44
N LYS A 234 14.31 -30.41 -9.17
CA LYS A 234 15.19 -30.60 -8.00
C LYS A 234 14.80 -29.75 -6.78
N VAL A 235 13.82 -28.85 -6.90
CA VAL A 235 13.27 -28.04 -5.80
C VAL A 235 11.86 -28.54 -5.55
N ALA A 236 11.61 -29.12 -4.37
CA ALA A 236 10.45 -29.98 -4.11
C ALA A 236 9.05 -29.37 -4.42
N HIS A 237 8.93 -28.08 -4.71
CA HIS A 237 7.69 -27.30 -4.55
C HIS A 237 7.35 -26.35 -5.72
N GLY A 238 7.96 -26.50 -6.92
CA GLY A 238 7.74 -25.59 -8.06
C GLY A 238 7.06 -26.18 -9.29
N ASN A 239 5.73 -26.08 -9.40
CA ASN A 239 4.98 -26.41 -10.63
C ASN A 239 4.76 -25.16 -11.48
N GLY A 240 5.32 -25.12 -12.70
CA GLY A 240 5.03 -24.12 -13.74
C GLY A 240 6.14 -24.01 -14.80
N ASP A 241 5.80 -23.56 -16.01
CA ASP A 241 6.73 -23.44 -17.17
C ASP A 241 7.80 -22.34 -17.02
N GLY A 242 8.24 -22.04 -15.79
CA GLY A 242 9.43 -21.24 -15.47
C GLY A 242 9.30 -19.72 -15.61
N ILE A 243 8.48 -19.24 -16.55
CA ILE A 243 8.18 -17.81 -16.74
C ILE A 243 6.80 -17.53 -16.14
N CYS A 244 6.72 -16.63 -15.15
CA CYS A 244 5.44 -16.26 -14.55
C CYS A 244 4.57 -15.48 -15.55
N GLU A 245 3.25 -15.55 -15.40
CA GLU A 245 2.28 -14.93 -16.33
C GLU A 245 2.53 -13.45 -16.58
N ARG A 246 2.89 -12.68 -15.54
CA ARG A 246 3.26 -11.27 -15.67
C ARG A 246 4.50 -11.00 -16.50
N ILE A 247 5.54 -11.84 -16.38
CA ILE A 247 6.68 -11.72 -17.28
C ILE A 247 6.22 -12.00 -18.72
N ARG A 248 5.33 -12.99 -18.93
CA ARG A 248 4.78 -13.24 -20.27
C ARG A 248 4.04 -12.02 -20.80
N GLU A 249 3.21 -11.37 -19.98
CA GLU A 249 2.54 -10.10 -20.30
C GLU A 249 3.54 -8.99 -20.63
N ALA A 250 4.55 -8.80 -19.79
CA ALA A 250 5.62 -7.82 -19.98
C ALA A 250 6.45 -8.07 -21.26
N LEU A 251 6.44 -9.31 -21.75
CA LEU A 251 7.14 -9.72 -22.96
C LEU A 251 6.22 -9.92 -24.17
N VAL A 252 4.93 -9.61 -24.07
CA VAL A 252 3.99 -9.69 -25.20
C VAL A 252 4.51 -8.84 -26.36
N GLY A 253 4.49 -9.43 -27.56
CA GLY A 253 4.98 -8.78 -28.79
C GLY A 253 6.49 -8.83 -28.99
N LYS A 254 7.27 -9.44 -28.07
CA LYS A 254 8.73 -9.59 -28.18
C LYS A 254 9.12 -11.00 -28.62
N GLN A 255 10.25 -11.13 -29.31
CA GLN A 255 10.79 -12.45 -29.68
C GLN A 255 11.41 -13.12 -28.44
N VAL A 256 10.68 -14.05 -27.81
CA VAL A 256 11.16 -14.78 -26.61
C VAL A 256 11.55 -16.21 -26.96
N VAL A 257 12.77 -16.60 -26.60
CA VAL A 257 13.29 -17.97 -26.66
C VAL A 257 13.51 -18.45 -25.23
N ALA A 258 12.82 -19.49 -24.80
CA ALA A 258 13.03 -20.11 -23.50
C ALA A 258 13.91 -21.36 -23.64
N ILE A 259 15.03 -21.40 -22.93
CA ILE A 259 15.96 -22.53 -22.91
C ILE A 259 15.80 -23.22 -21.56
N LYS A 260 15.46 -24.52 -21.57
CA LYS A 260 15.36 -25.31 -20.34
C LYS A 260 16.68 -26.04 -20.10
N GLY A 261 17.26 -25.88 -18.92
CA GLY A 261 18.50 -26.54 -18.52
C GLY A 261 19.23 -25.78 -17.42
N ASP A 262 20.23 -26.40 -16.80
CA ASP A 262 21.07 -25.70 -15.82
C ASP A 262 22.09 -24.83 -16.54
N PHE A 263 22.09 -23.51 -16.29
CA PHE A 263 23.07 -22.59 -16.89
C PHE A 263 24.51 -23.06 -16.65
N GLU A 264 24.78 -23.65 -15.47
CA GLU A 264 26.11 -24.14 -15.13
C GLU A 264 26.61 -25.20 -16.12
N ASP A 265 25.73 -26.11 -16.56
CA ASP A 265 26.07 -27.15 -17.55
C ASP A 265 26.43 -26.55 -18.92
N PHE A 266 25.86 -25.40 -19.28
CA PHE A 266 26.23 -24.67 -20.50
C PHE A 266 27.58 -23.95 -20.33
N VAL A 267 27.84 -23.37 -19.16
CA VAL A 267 29.10 -22.67 -18.88
C VAL A 267 30.29 -23.63 -18.76
N HIS A 268 30.11 -24.78 -18.08
CA HIS A 268 31.16 -25.81 -17.92
C HIS A 268 31.64 -26.35 -19.28
N ARG A 269 30.74 -26.49 -20.26
CA ARG A 269 31.08 -26.91 -21.63
C ARG A 269 32.02 -25.93 -22.34
N LEU A 270 31.99 -24.65 -22.00
CA LEU A 270 32.77 -23.60 -22.66
C LEU A 270 34.10 -23.29 -21.99
N HIS A 271 34.16 -23.40 -20.67
CA HIS A 271 35.29 -22.91 -19.87
C HIS A 271 36.13 -24.00 -19.19
N GLY A 272 35.79 -25.28 -19.39
CA GLY A 272 36.45 -26.38 -18.69
C GLY A 272 36.10 -26.40 -17.20
N THR A 273 36.69 -27.33 -16.45
CA THR A 273 36.37 -27.53 -15.03
C THR A 273 36.76 -26.30 -14.19
N TRP A 274 35.74 -25.54 -13.74
CA TRP A 274 35.89 -24.52 -12.71
C TRP A 274 36.36 -25.17 -11.40
N ARG A 275 37.49 -24.71 -10.84
CA ARG A 275 37.97 -25.15 -9.53
C ARG A 275 37.58 -24.11 -8.49
N SER A 276 36.75 -24.52 -7.54
CA SER A 276 36.36 -23.71 -6.38
C SER A 276 37.60 -23.15 -5.66
N THR A 277 37.53 -21.89 -5.25
CA THR A 277 38.58 -21.24 -4.46
C THR A 277 38.34 -21.34 -2.95
N ASP A 278 37.16 -21.76 -2.49
CA ASP A 278 36.88 -21.88 -1.04
C ASP A 278 35.65 -22.78 -0.77
N GLU A 279 35.73 -23.65 0.24
CA GLU A 279 34.62 -24.52 0.67
C GLU A 279 33.88 -23.98 1.91
N ASN A 280 34.40 -22.91 2.53
CA ASN A 280 33.86 -22.34 3.77
C ASN A 280 32.68 -21.39 3.51
N ALA A 281 31.65 -21.84 2.79
CA ALA A 281 30.42 -21.06 2.64
C ALA A 281 29.63 -21.09 3.97
N ILE A 282 29.26 -19.93 4.49
CA ILE A 282 28.36 -19.83 5.64
C ILE A 282 27.01 -20.42 5.23
N LEU A 283 26.55 -21.46 5.92
CA LEU A 283 25.27 -22.10 5.59
C LEU A 283 24.11 -21.26 6.13
N LEU A 284 23.08 -21.09 5.29
CA LEU A 284 21.85 -20.39 5.67
C LEU A 284 21.26 -20.91 6.98
N ASP A 285 21.28 -22.23 7.17
CA ASP A 285 20.71 -22.88 8.35
C ASP A 285 21.43 -22.47 9.63
N ASP A 286 22.76 -22.38 9.60
CA ASP A 286 23.57 -21.98 10.75
C ASP A 286 23.26 -20.53 11.15
N ILE A 287 23.14 -19.63 10.17
CA ILE A 287 22.76 -18.24 10.40
C ILE A 287 21.36 -18.18 11.02
N LEU A 288 20.37 -18.81 10.37
CA LEU A 288 18.98 -18.77 10.80
C LEU A 288 18.78 -19.42 12.17
N SER A 289 19.43 -20.55 12.46
CA SER A 289 19.40 -21.18 13.78
C SER A 289 20.06 -20.32 14.86
N SER A 290 21.06 -19.50 14.50
CA SER A 290 21.66 -18.52 15.43
C SER A 290 20.74 -17.32 15.73
N ILE A 291 19.84 -16.99 14.79
CA ILE A 291 18.87 -15.89 14.91
C ILE A 291 17.63 -16.38 15.66
N VAL A 292 16.97 -17.42 15.15
CA VAL A 292 15.70 -17.99 15.62
C VAL A 292 15.98 -19.09 16.66
N ASN A 293 16.53 -18.66 17.79
CA ASN A 293 17.11 -19.56 18.80
C ASN A 293 16.27 -19.71 20.08
N SER A 294 15.05 -19.18 20.13
CA SER A 294 14.15 -19.28 21.29
C SER A 294 12.69 -19.50 20.86
N PRO A 295 11.83 -20.06 21.73
CA PRO A 295 10.40 -20.21 21.45
C PRO A 295 9.71 -18.89 21.08
N ASP A 296 10.06 -17.78 21.75
CA ASP A 296 9.45 -16.47 21.47
C ASP A 296 9.79 -15.98 20.06
N LYS A 297 11.04 -16.16 19.62
CA LYS A 297 11.46 -15.81 18.26
C LYS A 297 10.81 -16.70 17.21
N LYS A 298 10.64 -18.00 17.49
CA LYS A 298 9.91 -18.92 16.60
C LYS A 298 8.46 -18.44 16.41
N SER A 299 7.77 -18.11 17.50
CA SER A 299 6.42 -17.53 17.47
C SER A 299 6.38 -16.20 16.70
N ALA A 300 7.35 -15.31 16.92
CA ALA A 300 7.45 -14.03 16.22
C ALA A 300 7.66 -14.22 14.70
N VAL A 301 8.42 -15.24 14.28
CA VAL A 301 8.60 -15.58 12.86
C VAL A 301 7.29 -16.06 12.24
N GLU A 302 6.55 -16.94 12.92
CA GLU A 302 5.23 -17.39 12.45
C GLU A 302 4.28 -16.21 12.26
N SER A 303 4.13 -15.35 13.26
CA SER A 303 3.31 -14.14 13.16
C SER A 303 3.77 -13.21 12.06
N LEU A 304 5.08 -13.01 11.90
CA LEU A 304 5.63 -12.17 10.85
C LEU A 304 5.31 -12.70 9.45
N LEU A 305 5.49 -13.99 9.20
CA LEU A 305 5.16 -14.61 7.92
C LEU A 305 3.67 -14.52 7.61
N LEU A 306 2.81 -14.81 8.60
CA LEU A 306 1.36 -14.70 8.45
C LEU A 306 0.93 -13.26 8.10
N ARG A 307 1.49 -12.24 8.77
CA ARG A 307 1.24 -10.83 8.44
C ARG A 307 1.73 -10.49 7.04
N HIS A 308 2.95 -10.88 6.71
CA HIS A 308 3.60 -10.57 5.44
C HIS A 308 2.80 -11.10 4.24
N PHE A 309 2.24 -12.31 4.37
CA PHE A 309 1.43 -12.96 3.33
C PHE A 309 -0.08 -12.77 3.48
N CYS A 310 -0.51 -11.83 4.33
CA CYS A 310 -1.93 -11.49 4.54
C CYS A 310 -2.80 -12.68 5.00
N CYS A 311 -2.25 -13.61 5.78
CA CYS A 311 -2.92 -14.76 6.37
C CYS A 311 -3.55 -14.37 7.73
N TYR A 312 -4.50 -13.44 7.70
CA TYR A 312 -5.01 -12.81 8.92
C TYR A 312 -5.93 -13.73 9.75
N GLU A 313 -6.65 -14.66 9.13
CA GLU A 313 -7.49 -15.64 9.87
C GLU A 313 -6.61 -16.61 10.66
N GLU A 314 -5.53 -17.09 10.05
CA GLU A 314 -4.56 -17.97 10.71
C GLU A 314 -3.80 -17.23 11.81
N LEU A 315 -3.44 -15.96 11.58
CA LEU A 315 -2.84 -15.10 12.60
C LEU A 315 -3.77 -14.89 13.81
N LEU A 316 -5.07 -14.76 13.56
CA LEU A 316 -6.07 -14.63 14.62
C LEU A 316 -6.22 -15.94 15.42
N ALA A 317 -6.21 -17.09 14.74
CA ALA A 317 -6.29 -18.40 15.38
C ALA A 317 -5.06 -18.70 16.25
N THR A 318 -3.85 -18.37 15.76
CA THR A 318 -2.60 -18.60 16.49
C THR A 318 -2.50 -17.70 17.72
N SER A 319 -2.83 -16.41 17.60
CA SER A 319 -2.83 -15.46 18.72
C SER A 319 -3.84 -15.81 19.82
N SER A 320 -4.95 -16.47 19.48
CA SER A 320 -5.96 -16.92 20.46
C SER A 320 -5.50 -18.13 21.30
N SER A 321 -4.50 -18.87 20.84
CA SER A 321 -4.04 -20.13 21.44
C SER A 321 -2.80 -20.00 22.34
N CYS A 322 -2.14 -18.83 22.32
CA CYS A 322 -0.86 -18.60 22.99
C CYS A 322 -1.05 -17.72 24.25
N PRO A 323 -0.36 -17.96 25.38
CA PRO A 323 -0.44 -17.11 26.55
C PRO A 323 -0.13 -15.64 26.22
N VAL A 324 -0.91 -14.77 26.87
CA VAL A 324 -1.25 -13.35 26.60
C VAL A 324 -0.09 -12.37 26.34
N ARG A 325 1.19 -12.75 26.34
CA ARG A 325 2.29 -11.77 26.32
C ARG A 325 2.85 -11.40 24.95
N THR A 326 3.03 -12.35 24.03
CA THR A 326 3.85 -12.12 22.81
C THR A 326 3.05 -11.74 21.56
N ASN A 327 1.72 -11.91 21.52
CA ASN A 327 0.95 -11.86 20.26
C ASN A 327 -0.34 -11.01 20.31
N THR A 328 -0.51 -10.17 21.33
CA THR A 328 -1.73 -9.37 21.55
C THR A 328 -1.95 -8.30 20.49
N LYS A 329 -0.88 -7.64 20.06
CA LYS A 329 -0.94 -6.63 18.99
C LYS A 329 -1.36 -7.21 17.64
N ASP A 330 -0.91 -8.43 17.35
CA ASP A 330 -1.19 -9.11 16.08
C ASP A 330 -2.65 -9.59 16.02
N HIS A 331 -3.26 -9.88 17.17
CA HIS A 331 -4.70 -10.16 17.27
C HIS A 331 -5.55 -8.94 16.86
N ALA A 332 -5.28 -7.76 17.44
CA ALA A 332 -5.97 -6.51 17.08
C ALA A 332 -5.75 -6.16 15.60
N TYR A 333 -4.50 -6.33 15.11
CA TYR A 333 -4.16 -6.13 13.71
C TYR A 333 -4.96 -7.04 12.77
N ALA A 334 -5.02 -8.34 13.08
CA ALA A 334 -5.76 -9.32 12.29
C ALA A 334 -7.26 -8.99 12.23
N LEU A 335 -7.88 -8.69 13.38
CA LEU A 335 -9.29 -8.28 13.45
C LEU A 335 -9.56 -7.05 12.58
N PHE A 336 -8.70 -6.04 12.67
CA PHE A 336 -8.83 -4.83 11.85
C PHE A 336 -8.69 -5.13 10.36
N LYS A 337 -7.69 -5.94 9.97
CA LYS A 337 -7.45 -6.33 8.57
C LYS A 337 -8.57 -7.18 7.97
N LEU A 338 -9.26 -7.96 8.80
CA LEU A 338 -10.44 -8.73 8.44
C LEU A 338 -11.74 -7.91 8.48
N SER A 339 -11.66 -6.60 8.73
CA SER A 339 -12.80 -5.70 8.90
C SER A 339 -13.76 -6.10 10.04
N ARG A 340 -13.27 -6.88 11.01
CA ARG A 340 -14.00 -7.30 12.23
C ARG A 340 -13.90 -6.20 13.29
N TYR A 341 -14.29 -4.99 12.94
CA TYR A 341 -14.08 -3.77 13.73
C TYR A 341 -14.71 -3.84 15.13
N ARG A 342 -15.92 -4.41 15.23
CA ARG A 342 -16.61 -4.56 16.53
C ARG A 342 -15.80 -5.44 17.49
N GLU A 343 -15.29 -6.55 17.00
CA GLU A 343 -14.48 -7.49 17.78
C GLU A 343 -13.12 -6.87 18.13
N CYS A 344 -12.53 -6.10 17.20
CA CYS A 344 -11.29 -5.35 17.48
C CYS A 344 -11.48 -4.38 18.65
N VAL A 345 -12.61 -3.67 18.69
CA VAL A 345 -12.95 -2.74 19.79
C VAL A 345 -13.19 -3.48 21.10
N GLU A 346 -13.92 -4.59 21.07
CA GLU A 346 -14.17 -5.41 22.27
C GLU A 346 -12.87 -5.99 22.84
N TYR A 347 -12.03 -6.54 21.97
CA TYR A 347 -10.71 -7.04 22.31
C TYR A 347 -9.87 -5.94 23.01
N GLY A 348 -9.75 -4.76 22.39
CA GLY A 348 -8.96 -3.66 22.93
C GLY A 348 -9.51 -3.05 24.24
N ARG A 349 -10.78 -3.29 24.60
CA ARG A 349 -11.32 -2.91 25.92
C ARG A 349 -10.90 -3.88 27.03
N ASN A 350 -10.60 -5.12 26.67
CA ASN A 350 -10.26 -6.18 27.61
C ASN A 350 -8.74 -6.28 27.85
N VAL A 351 -7.91 -5.77 26.92
CA VAL A 351 -6.45 -5.70 27.11
C VAL A 351 -6.11 -4.67 28.18
N ARG A 352 -5.27 -5.06 29.15
CA ARG A 352 -4.72 -4.13 30.15
C ARG A 352 -3.27 -3.77 29.78
N PRO A 353 -2.84 -2.50 29.99
CA PRO A 353 -1.46 -2.10 29.72
C PRO A 353 -0.42 -2.97 30.45
N ASP A 354 -0.73 -3.39 31.68
CA ASP A 354 0.16 -4.22 32.52
C ASP A 354 0.40 -5.64 31.97
N ASP A 355 -0.43 -6.09 31.02
CA ASP A 355 -0.33 -7.41 30.39
C ASP A 355 0.60 -7.40 29.16
N LEU A 356 1.13 -6.23 28.77
CA LEU A 356 1.89 -6.04 27.53
C LEU A 356 3.40 -5.96 27.75
N GLU A 357 4.15 -6.39 26.73
CA GLU A 357 5.62 -6.37 26.74
C GLU A 357 6.21 -4.97 26.64
N SER A 358 5.52 -4.06 25.95
CA SER A 358 5.95 -2.68 25.78
C SER A 358 4.80 -1.68 25.76
N SER A 359 5.08 -0.43 26.09
CA SER A 359 4.14 0.68 25.89
C SER A 359 3.79 0.85 24.41
N ASP A 360 4.72 0.57 23.50
CA ASP A 360 4.50 0.65 22.06
C ASP A 360 3.45 -0.36 21.58
N ASP A 361 3.36 -1.55 22.19
CA ASP A 361 2.30 -2.53 21.87
C ASP A 361 0.92 -2.02 22.31
N TRP A 362 0.85 -1.34 23.47
CA TRP A 362 -0.39 -0.72 23.94
C TRP A 362 -0.87 0.34 22.97
N HIS A 363 0.05 1.18 22.50
CA HIS A 363 -0.23 2.11 21.43
C HIS A 363 -0.66 1.31 20.20
N PHE A 364 0.14 0.42 19.62
CA PHE A 364 -0.25 -0.32 18.40
C PHE A 364 -1.68 -0.90 18.45
N ILE A 365 -2.10 -1.54 19.55
CA ILE A 365 -3.48 -2.02 19.75
C ILE A 365 -4.50 -0.87 19.71
N ASN A 366 -4.27 0.19 20.47
CA ASN A 366 -5.19 1.31 20.53
C ASN A 366 -5.30 2.07 19.18
N TYR A 367 -4.29 1.99 18.30
CA TYR A 367 -4.36 2.55 16.95
C TYR A 367 -5.43 1.82 16.13
N TYR A 368 -5.40 0.48 16.13
CA TYR A 368 -6.39 -0.32 15.40
C TYR A 368 -7.78 -0.24 16.02
N VAL A 369 -7.88 -0.14 17.35
CA VAL A 369 -9.16 0.07 18.05
C VAL A 369 -9.76 1.42 17.69
N THR A 370 -8.97 2.49 17.74
CA THR A 370 -9.43 3.84 17.40
C THR A 370 -9.80 3.93 15.91
N SER A 371 -9.00 3.32 15.04
CA SER A 371 -9.31 3.21 13.61
C SER A 371 -10.60 2.44 13.37
N SER A 372 -10.82 1.34 14.10
CA SER A 372 -12.07 0.57 14.06
C SER A 372 -13.28 1.41 14.51
N LEU A 373 -13.14 2.20 15.58
CA LEU A 373 -14.21 3.10 16.05
C LEU A 373 -14.55 4.15 14.99
N ILE A 374 -13.55 4.74 14.34
CA ILE A 374 -13.73 5.71 13.25
C ILE A 374 -14.47 5.08 12.07
N LEU A 375 -14.05 3.88 11.63
CA LEU A 375 -14.70 3.15 10.54
C LEU A 375 -16.13 2.71 10.89
N MET A 376 -16.43 2.54 12.18
CA MET A 376 -17.79 2.28 12.69
C MET A 376 -18.62 3.56 12.90
N GLY A 377 -18.07 4.75 12.64
CA GLY A 377 -18.77 6.03 12.87
C GLY A 377 -18.84 6.48 14.33
N ARG A 378 -18.12 5.82 15.25
CA ARG A 378 -18.11 6.11 16.70
C ARG A 378 -17.05 7.15 17.07
N TYR A 379 -17.10 8.32 16.42
CA TYR A 379 -16.04 9.34 16.49
C TYR A 379 -15.84 9.95 17.88
N LEU A 380 -16.91 10.15 18.65
CA LEU A 380 -16.79 10.68 20.02
C LEU A 380 -16.03 9.71 20.92
N GLU A 381 -16.30 8.41 20.79
CA GLU A 381 -15.56 7.40 21.55
C GLU A 381 -14.11 7.28 21.08
N ALA A 382 -13.87 7.33 19.76
CA ALA A 382 -12.52 7.38 19.21
C ALA A 382 -11.71 8.57 19.76
N SER A 383 -12.33 9.75 19.79
CA SER A 383 -11.73 10.97 20.33
C SER A 383 -11.44 10.85 21.82
N ASN A 384 -12.34 10.27 22.62
CA ASN A 384 -12.16 10.17 24.07
C ASN A 384 -11.15 9.09 24.48
N ARG A 385 -10.85 8.15 23.59
CA ARG A 385 -9.90 7.06 23.85
C ARG A 385 -8.45 7.53 23.83
N VAL A 386 -8.17 8.64 23.14
CA VAL A 386 -6.82 9.19 23.03
C VAL A 386 -6.71 10.45 23.87
N GLN A 387 -5.79 10.43 24.83
CA GLN A 387 -5.40 11.63 25.57
C GLN A 387 -4.27 12.32 24.83
N ILE A 388 -4.39 13.64 24.64
CA ILE A 388 -3.42 14.42 23.86
C ILE A 388 -2.04 14.44 24.54
N GLU A 389 -2.01 14.32 25.87
CA GLU A 389 -0.82 14.27 26.72
C GLU A 389 0.02 13.00 26.49
N ASP A 390 -0.59 11.94 25.97
CA ASP A 390 0.10 10.70 25.64
C ASP A 390 0.83 10.78 24.30
N LEU A 391 0.54 11.80 23.48
CA LEU A 391 1.14 11.99 22.16
C LEU A 391 2.45 12.75 22.27
N THR A 392 3.44 12.12 22.89
CA THR A 392 4.78 12.69 23.06
C THR A 392 5.87 11.66 22.80
N PRO A 393 7.08 12.08 22.36
CA PRO A 393 8.22 11.17 22.20
C PRO A 393 8.64 10.46 23.50
N ALA A 394 8.28 11.01 24.66
CA ALA A 394 8.54 10.39 25.96
C ALA A 394 7.63 9.19 26.26
N ARG A 395 6.44 9.14 25.64
CA ARG A 395 5.45 8.07 25.80
C ARG A 395 5.49 7.09 24.64
N ILE A 396 5.68 7.60 23.42
CA ILE A 396 5.77 6.83 22.19
C ILE A 396 7.15 7.08 21.59
N ALA A 397 8.10 6.18 21.87
CA ALA A 397 9.48 6.33 21.41
C ALA A 397 9.60 6.18 19.89
N ASN A 398 8.75 5.35 19.29
CA ASN A 398 8.67 5.20 17.85
C ASN A 398 8.01 6.42 17.20
N PHE A 399 8.83 7.29 16.59
CA PHE A 399 8.34 8.55 16.00
C PHE A 399 7.31 8.34 14.86
N ARG A 400 7.42 7.26 14.08
CA ARG A 400 6.45 6.97 12.99
C ARG A 400 5.09 6.62 13.58
N LEU A 401 5.10 5.75 14.59
CA LEU A 401 3.90 5.40 15.35
C LEU A 401 3.29 6.65 16.01
N LEU A 402 4.12 7.53 16.58
CA LEU A 402 3.67 8.81 17.13
C LEU A 402 3.00 9.70 16.08
N CYS A 403 3.60 9.86 14.90
CA CYS A 403 3.03 10.62 13.78
C CYS A 403 1.68 10.03 13.33
N GLU A 404 1.62 8.71 13.14
CA GLU A 404 0.39 8.00 12.79
C GLU A 404 -0.70 8.19 13.85
N TRP A 405 -0.32 8.15 15.12
CA TRP A 405 -1.23 8.40 16.23
C TRP A 405 -1.80 9.80 16.23
N ARG A 406 -0.93 10.80 16.06
CA ARG A 406 -1.34 12.20 15.96
C ARG A 406 -2.31 12.41 14.81
N ASN A 407 -2.02 11.83 13.65
CA ASN A 407 -2.88 11.90 12.48
C ASN A 407 -4.26 11.26 12.73
N LEU A 408 -4.29 10.11 13.39
CA LEU A 408 -5.53 9.41 13.73
C LEU A 408 -6.37 10.21 14.75
N PHE A 409 -5.73 10.72 15.79
CA PHE A 409 -6.37 11.58 16.79
C PHE A 409 -6.91 12.87 16.16
N ALA A 410 -6.11 13.52 15.33
CA ALA A 410 -6.50 14.71 14.60
C ALA A 410 -7.69 14.44 13.67
N SER A 411 -7.74 13.28 13.02
CA SER A 411 -8.89 12.84 12.21
C SER A 411 -10.15 12.70 13.04
N ALA A 412 -10.07 12.06 14.21
CA ALA A 412 -11.19 11.96 15.14
C ALA A 412 -11.68 13.35 15.59
N LYS A 413 -10.75 14.26 15.92
CA LYS A 413 -11.04 15.66 16.30
C LYS A 413 -11.69 16.46 15.18
N TYR A 414 -11.19 16.31 13.96
CA TYR A 414 -11.75 16.94 12.77
C TYR A 414 -13.22 16.57 12.58
N VAL A 415 -13.52 15.26 12.65
CA VAL A 415 -14.90 14.78 12.44
C VAL A 415 -15.85 15.30 13.50
N ILE A 416 -15.40 15.46 14.76
CA ILE A 416 -16.25 16.00 15.84
C ILE A 416 -16.34 17.53 15.89
N GLY A 417 -15.72 18.24 14.93
CA GLY A 417 -15.78 19.70 14.84
C GLY A 417 -14.70 20.46 15.63
N ASP A 418 -13.77 19.75 16.29
CA ASP A 418 -12.65 20.35 17.03
C ASP A 418 -11.47 20.61 16.07
N TRP A 419 -11.71 21.52 15.11
CA TRP A 419 -10.80 21.77 13.99
C TRP A 419 -9.49 22.42 14.42
N ASP A 420 -9.48 23.21 15.49
CA ASP A 420 -8.26 23.84 16.00
C ASP A 420 -7.31 22.78 16.57
N THR A 421 -7.82 21.84 17.37
CA THR A 421 -7.02 20.72 17.88
C THR A 421 -6.56 19.82 16.75
N ALA A 422 -7.44 19.50 15.79
CA ALA A 422 -7.10 18.70 14.63
C ALA A 422 -5.93 19.34 13.83
N LYS A 423 -6.05 20.63 13.51
CA LYS A 423 -5.01 21.37 12.77
C LYS A 423 -3.69 21.41 13.53
N ALA A 424 -3.71 21.65 14.84
CA ALA A 424 -2.50 21.66 15.65
C ALA A 424 -1.77 20.31 15.61
N GLN A 425 -2.51 19.21 15.76
CA GLN A 425 -1.92 17.87 15.79
C GLN A 425 -1.43 17.41 14.41
N TYR A 426 -2.19 17.69 13.34
CA TYR A 426 -1.69 17.45 11.99
C TYR A 426 -0.44 18.29 11.68
N SER A 427 -0.37 19.55 12.13
CA SER A 427 0.81 20.41 11.90
C SER A 427 2.06 19.85 12.58
N ILE A 428 1.94 19.38 13.83
CA ILE A 428 3.05 18.72 14.54
C ILE A 428 3.49 17.46 13.78
N ALA A 429 2.54 16.59 13.40
CA ALA A 429 2.84 15.38 12.64
C ALA A 429 3.48 15.68 11.28
N LEU A 430 3.05 16.75 10.60
CA LEU A 430 3.61 17.21 9.33
C LEU A 430 5.07 17.64 9.49
N ASP A 431 5.37 18.45 10.50
CA ASP A 431 6.72 18.98 10.73
C ASP A 431 7.69 17.90 11.23
N GLU A 432 7.23 17.01 12.12
CA GLU A 432 7.98 15.82 12.53
C GLU A 432 8.27 14.91 11.34
N SER A 433 7.26 14.65 10.50
CA SER A 433 7.40 13.83 9.31
C SER A 433 8.38 14.46 8.31
N ARG A 434 8.26 15.76 8.06
CA ARG A 434 9.16 16.50 7.16
C ARG A 434 10.61 16.44 7.65
N SER A 435 10.83 16.67 8.95
CA SER A 435 12.18 16.70 9.54
C SER A 435 12.87 15.34 9.52
N ASN A 436 12.10 14.26 9.54
CA ASN A 436 12.60 12.88 9.53
C ASN A 436 12.46 12.18 8.17
N GLY A 437 12.03 12.89 7.12
CA GLY A 437 11.79 12.33 5.79
C GLY A 437 10.61 11.35 5.70
N TYR A 438 9.73 11.27 6.71
CA TYR A 438 8.64 10.30 6.71
C TYR A 438 7.49 10.67 5.75
N LEU A 439 7.61 10.28 4.47
CA LEU A 439 6.67 10.66 3.41
C LEU A 439 5.21 10.22 3.66
N GLU A 440 4.97 9.06 4.26
CA GLU A 440 3.59 8.60 4.53
C GLU A 440 2.92 9.44 5.62
N GLY A 441 3.65 9.74 6.70
CA GLY A 441 3.19 10.67 7.73
C GLY A 441 2.96 12.07 7.17
N PHE A 442 3.84 12.54 6.27
CA PHE A 442 3.73 13.82 5.59
C PHE A 442 2.48 13.90 4.70
N ALA A 443 2.23 12.87 3.87
CA ALA A 443 1.07 12.83 2.98
C ALA A 443 -0.24 12.83 3.78
N THR A 444 -0.32 12.02 4.84
CA THR A 444 -1.50 11.90 5.69
C THR A 444 -1.78 13.20 6.45
N ALA A 445 -0.75 13.81 7.04
CA ALA A 445 -0.89 15.08 7.75
C ALA A 445 -1.25 16.25 6.81
N SER A 446 -0.63 16.31 5.63
CA SER A 446 -0.96 17.31 4.60
C SER A 446 -2.41 17.18 4.14
N TRP A 447 -2.86 15.94 3.89
CA TRP A 447 -4.25 15.68 3.55
C TRP A 447 -5.20 16.16 4.65
N GLY A 448 -4.94 15.80 5.91
CA GLY A 448 -5.76 16.24 7.05
C GLY A 448 -5.81 17.75 7.26
N ILE A 449 -4.69 18.47 7.05
CA ILE A 449 -4.66 19.94 7.07
C ILE A 449 -5.52 20.52 5.95
N GLY A 450 -5.45 19.92 4.75
CA GLY A 450 -6.30 20.29 3.63
C GLY A 450 -7.79 20.17 3.98
N ASP A 451 -8.20 19.09 4.65
CA ASP A 451 -9.58 18.89 5.11
C ASP A 451 -10.03 19.99 6.09
N VAL A 452 -9.20 20.33 7.08
CA VAL A 452 -9.51 21.42 8.01
C VAL A 452 -9.66 22.76 7.27
N LEU A 453 -8.73 23.08 6.38
CA LEU A 453 -8.74 24.34 5.62
C LEU A 453 -9.95 24.43 4.68
N ALA A 454 -10.34 23.32 4.06
CA ALA A 454 -11.51 23.26 3.18
C ALA A 454 -12.80 23.57 3.96
N VAL A 455 -12.97 23.01 5.16
CA VAL A 455 -14.12 23.32 6.04
C VAL A 455 -14.10 24.78 6.50
N GLN A 456 -12.91 25.34 6.72
CA GLN A 456 -12.71 26.77 7.00
C GLN A 456 -12.88 27.68 5.76
N LYS A 457 -13.18 27.11 4.59
CA LYS A 457 -13.31 27.78 3.29
C LYS A 457 -12.04 28.48 2.81
N ASP A 458 -10.88 28.13 3.36
CA ASP A 458 -9.58 28.54 2.84
C ASP A 458 -9.16 27.60 1.71
N TYR A 459 -9.92 27.67 0.60
CA TYR A 459 -9.80 26.76 -0.53
C TYR A 459 -8.44 26.84 -1.23
N GLY A 460 -7.78 28.00 -1.21
CA GLY A 460 -6.47 28.19 -1.83
C GLY A 460 -5.40 27.38 -1.11
N ASN A 461 -5.33 27.48 0.22
CA ASN A 461 -4.37 26.72 1.01
C ASN A 461 -4.77 25.22 1.08
N ALA A 462 -6.07 24.91 1.14
CA ALA A 462 -6.54 23.52 1.10
C ALA A 462 -6.04 22.79 -0.16
N LEU A 463 -6.18 23.39 -1.35
CA LEU A 463 -5.70 22.82 -2.60
C LEU A 463 -4.20 22.59 -2.60
N LYS A 464 -3.40 23.53 -2.07
CA LYS A 464 -1.96 23.37 -1.98
C LYS A 464 -1.60 22.11 -1.17
N HIS A 465 -2.21 21.94 -0.01
CA HIS A 465 -1.99 20.78 0.85
C HIS A 465 -2.47 19.46 0.22
N TYR A 466 -3.63 19.46 -0.46
CA TYR A 466 -4.09 18.28 -1.18
C TYR A 466 -3.19 17.90 -2.36
N LEU A 467 -2.67 18.87 -3.11
CA LEU A 467 -1.77 18.62 -4.23
C LEU A 467 -0.43 18.03 -3.76
N ASP A 468 0.12 18.54 -2.66
CA ASP A 468 1.33 17.98 -2.04
C ASP A 468 1.07 16.55 -1.52
N ALA A 469 -0.09 16.33 -0.88
CA ALA A 469 -0.48 15.03 -0.35
C ALA A 469 -0.70 13.98 -1.45
N VAL A 470 -1.43 14.32 -2.52
CA VAL A 470 -1.70 13.38 -3.62
C VAL A 470 -0.44 13.07 -4.41
N ALA A 471 0.43 14.06 -4.66
CA ALA A 471 1.70 13.82 -5.34
C ALA A 471 2.58 12.84 -4.54
N THR A 472 2.61 13.01 -3.21
CA THR A 472 3.34 12.11 -2.32
C THR A 472 2.68 10.73 -2.25
N ALA A 473 1.36 10.64 -2.14
CA ALA A 473 0.64 9.36 -2.09
C ALA A 473 0.77 8.56 -3.40
N ASP A 474 0.71 9.24 -4.55
CA ASP A 474 0.88 8.65 -5.89
C ASP A 474 2.30 8.10 -6.07
N ALA A 475 3.30 8.88 -5.65
CA ALA A 475 4.69 8.45 -5.52
C ALA A 475 4.86 7.21 -4.62
N LEU A 476 4.13 7.16 -3.50
CA LEU A 476 4.16 6.03 -2.58
C LEU A 476 3.38 4.80 -3.07
N GLY A 477 2.58 4.91 -4.14
CA GLY A 477 1.67 3.85 -4.60
C GLY A 477 0.48 3.64 -3.66
N LYS A 478 0.12 4.63 -2.84
CA LYS A 478 -1.01 4.58 -1.89
C LYS A 478 -2.32 4.92 -2.61
N THR A 479 -2.79 4.00 -3.45
CA THR A 479 -3.94 4.24 -4.35
C THR A 479 -5.22 4.66 -3.61
N ALA A 480 -5.51 4.07 -2.44
CA ALA A 480 -6.67 4.45 -1.64
C ALA A 480 -6.62 5.91 -1.18
N HIS A 481 -5.44 6.39 -0.74
CA HIS A 481 -5.26 7.80 -0.39
C HIS A 481 -5.41 8.69 -1.62
N CYS A 482 -4.88 8.26 -2.77
CA CYS A 482 -5.02 9.00 -4.02
C CYS A 482 -6.49 9.19 -4.41
N VAL A 483 -7.32 8.15 -4.34
CA VAL A 483 -8.76 8.23 -4.61
C VAL A 483 -9.42 9.28 -3.72
N THR A 484 -9.20 9.22 -2.41
CA THR A 484 -9.81 10.12 -1.44
C THR A 484 -9.36 11.57 -1.62
N ILE A 485 -8.06 11.81 -1.82
CA ILE A 485 -7.53 13.17 -1.97
C ILE A 485 -7.98 13.79 -3.29
N ASN A 486 -7.99 13.03 -4.40
CA ASN A 486 -8.53 13.52 -5.69
C ASN A 486 -10.01 13.91 -5.56
N ARG A 487 -10.82 13.12 -4.83
CA ARG A 487 -12.21 13.46 -4.52
C ARG A 487 -12.31 14.77 -3.72
N ASN A 488 -11.48 14.95 -2.68
CA ASN A 488 -11.51 16.18 -1.88
C ASN A 488 -11.09 17.42 -2.68
N ILE A 489 -10.11 17.28 -3.59
CA ILE A 489 -9.77 18.33 -4.55
C ILE A 489 -10.97 18.68 -5.43
N ALA A 490 -11.70 17.67 -5.92
CA ALA A 490 -12.89 17.89 -6.72
C ALA A 490 -14.01 18.60 -5.94
N GLU A 491 -14.24 18.25 -4.67
CA GLU A 491 -15.20 18.96 -3.80
C GLU A 491 -14.86 20.44 -3.68
N VAL A 492 -13.58 20.77 -3.42
CA VAL A 492 -13.14 22.18 -3.41
C VAL A 492 -13.35 22.86 -4.77
N CYS A 493 -13.14 22.14 -5.87
CA CYS A 493 -13.42 22.66 -7.21
C CYS A 493 -14.92 22.91 -7.45
N ILE A 494 -15.81 22.04 -6.96
CA ILE A 494 -17.26 22.22 -7.00
C ILE A 494 -17.66 23.47 -6.22
N ASP A 495 -17.20 23.60 -4.98
CA ASP A 495 -17.50 24.72 -4.09
C ASP A 495 -17.02 26.07 -4.64
N THR A 496 -15.96 26.05 -5.46
CA THR A 496 -15.37 27.24 -6.08
C THR A 496 -15.84 27.47 -7.52
N GLY A 497 -16.79 26.69 -8.03
CA GLY A 497 -17.35 26.85 -9.37
C GLY A 497 -16.46 26.36 -10.53
N ARG A 498 -15.38 25.63 -10.24
CA ARG A 498 -14.43 25.08 -11.23
C ARG A 498 -14.84 23.68 -11.67
N TYR A 499 -16.02 23.56 -12.26
CA TYR A 499 -16.66 22.25 -12.57
C TYR A 499 -15.86 21.37 -13.55
N SER A 500 -15.26 21.97 -14.59
CA SER A 500 -14.42 21.23 -15.54
C SER A 500 -13.19 20.61 -14.86
N GLU A 501 -12.63 21.28 -13.86
CA GLU A 501 -11.51 20.78 -13.08
C GLU A 501 -11.96 19.66 -12.12
N ALA A 502 -13.10 19.86 -11.43
CA ALA A 502 -13.71 18.84 -10.58
C ALA A 502 -13.95 17.52 -11.34
N SER A 503 -14.51 17.59 -12.55
CA SER A 503 -14.76 16.42 -13.40
C SER A 503 -13.48 15.63 -13.71
N LYS A 504 -12.36 16.31 -13.98
CA LYS A 504 -11.06 15.66 -14.23
C LYS A 504 -10.55 14.90 -13.00
N TYR A 505 -10.64 15.51 -11.82
CA TYR A 505 -10.19 14.88 -10.58
C TYR A 505 -11.09 13.70 -10.17
N LEU A 506 -12.41 13.80 -10.35
CA LEU A 506 -13.34 12.68 -10.13
C LEU A 506 -13.09 11.54 -11.11
N ALA A 507 -12.82 11.83 -12.39
CA ALA A 507 -12.47 10.80 -13.37
C ALA A 507 -11.14 10.11 -13.04
N ARG A 508 -10.15 10.87 -12.55
CA ARG A 508 -8.88 10.30 -12.06
C ARG A 508 -9.13 9.36 -10.87
N ALA A 509 -9.90 9.80 -9.88
CA ALA A 509 -10.26 8.96 -8.73
C ALA A 509 -11.01 7.69 -9.16
N GLU A 510 -11.97 7.80 -10.09
CA GLU A 510 -12.72 6.66 -10.62
C GLU A 510 -11.83 5.62 -11.30
N SER A 511 -10.86 6.06 -12.11
CA SER A 511 -9.95 5.16 -12.81
C SER A 511 -9.09 4.30 -11.89
N MET A 512 -8.94 4.73 -10.63
CA MET A 512 -8.14 4.06 -9.60
C MET A 512 -8.97 3.10 -8.73
N LEU A 513 -10.30 3.17 -8.76
CA LEU A 513 -11.18 2.35 -7.92
C LEU A 513 -10.99 0.82 -8.07
N PRO A 514 -10.77 0.26 -9.28
CA PRO A 514 -10.57 -1.19 -9.42
C PRO A 514 -9.41 -1.74 -8.59
N ALA A 515 -8.44 -0.89 -8.24
CA ALA A 515 -7.30 -1.24 -7.39
C ALA A 515 -7.58 -1.09 -5.88
N VAL A 516 -8.75 -0.58 -5.49
CA VAL A 516 -9.12 -0.25 -4.11
C VAL A 516 -10.36 -1.05 -3.72
N ASN A 517 -10.19 -2.14 -2.98
CA ASN A 517 -11.31 -2.97 -2.51
C ASN A 517 -12.01 -2.36 -1.28
N GLN A 518 -12.56 -1.15 -1.41
CA GLN A 518 -13.29 -0.46 -0.34
C GLN A 518 -14.55 0.24 -0.90
N ARG A 519 -15.72 -0.40 -0.71
CA ARG A 519 -17.04 0.09 -1.16
C ARG A 519 -17.39 1.51 -0.69
N HIS A 520 -16.79 1.95 0.41
CA HIS A 520 -16.94 3.30 0.93
C HIS A 520 -16.39 4.39 0.00
N ASN A 521 -15.30 4.09 -0.71
CA ASN A 521 -14.72 5.01 -1.69
C ASN A 521 -15.62 5.15 -2.92
N ASP A 522 -16.25 4.06 -3.36
CA ASP A 522 -17.25 4.07 -4.44
C ASP A 522 -18.42 4.99 -4.08
N PHE A 523 -18.94 4.85 -2.86
CA PHE A 523 -20.05 5.66 -2.38
C PHE A 523 -19.70 7.15 -2.42
N TYR A 524 -18.59 7.55 -1.80
CA TYR A 524 -18.26 8.98 -1.72
C TYR A 524 -17.87 9.58 -3.06
N LEU A 525 -17.25 8.80 -3.95
CA LEU A 525 -16.99 9.26 -5.31
C LEU A 525 -18.30 9.54 -6.05
N LEU A 526 -19.26 8.62 -5.97
CA LEU A 526 -20.58 8.80 -6.56
C LEU A 526 -21.32 9.98 -5.92
N PHE A 527 -21.18 10.18 -4.62
CA PHE A 527 -21.75 11.32 -3.91
C PHE A 527 -21.19 12.66 -4.43
N SER A 528 -19.88 12.79 -4.62
CA SER A 528 -19.25 13.97 -5.22
C SER A 528 -19.69 14.19 -6.67
N LYS A 529 -19.83 13.12 -7.45
CA LYS A 529 -20.39 13.20 -8.80
C LYS A 529 -21.85 13.62 -8.81
N LEU A 530 -22.65 13.21 -7.82
CA LEU A 530 -24.04 13.63 -7.68
C LEU A 530 -24.12 15.14 -7.47
N LYS A 531 -23.33 15.67 -6.52
CA LYS A 531 -23.19 17.12 -6.29
C LYS A 531 -22.84 17.87 -7.58
N LEU A 532 -21.85 17.37 -8.33
CA LEU A 532 -21.45 17.96 -9.61
C LEU A 532 -22.61 17.98 -10.62
N SER A 533 -23.34 16.87 -10.78
CA SER A 533 -24.48 16.81 -11.71
C SER A 533 -25.63 17.78 -11.38
N ILE A 534 -25.82 18.08 -10.08
CA ILE A 534 -26.82 19.05 -9.63
C ILE A 534 -26.39 20.47 -10.01
N VAL A 535 -25.13 20.83 -9.76
CA VAL A 535 -24.64 22.19 -10.08
C VAL A 535 -24.53 22.42 -11.59
N GLU A 536 -24.20 21.38 -12.37
CA GLU A 536 -24.09 21.43 -13.84
C GLU A 536 -25.44 21.35 -14.58
N ASN A 537 -26.56 21.11 -13.88
CA ASN A 537 -27.87 20.87 -14.49
C ASN A 537 -27.96 19.60 -15.38
N ASP A 538 -27.20 18.54 -15.08
CA ASP A 538 -27.27 17.26 -15.81
C ASP A 538 -28.24 16.26 -15.13
N GLU A 539 -29.54 16.38 -15.44
CA GLU A 539 -30.59 15.48 -14.91
C GLU A 539 -30.36 14.00 -15.28
N ALA A 540 -29.78 13.75 -16.46
CA ALA A 540 -29.55 12.38 -16.94
C ALA A 540 -28.43 11.69 -16.14
N GLN A 541 -27.35 12.41 -15.85
CA GLN A 541 -26.27 11.91 -15.00
C GLN A 541 -26.72 11.80 -13.54
N PHE A 542 -27.48 12.78 -13.03
CA PHE A 542 -28.09 12.73 -11.70
C PHE A 542 -28.89 11.43 -11.49
N GLY A 543 -29.82 11.11 -12.40
CA GLY A 543 -30.65 9.90 -12.30
C GLY A 543 -29.83 8.60 -12.29
N ARG A 544 -28.80 8.50 -13.14
CA ARG A 544 -27.89 7.34 -13.18
C ARG A 544 -27.13 7.16 -11.87
N ILE A 545 -26.61 8.25 -11.29
CA ILE A 545 -25.83 8.20 -10.05
C ILE A 545 -26.74 7.82 -8.86
N CYS A 546 -27.96 8.36 -8.80
CA CYS A 546 -28.94 7.99 -7.78
C CYS A 546 -29.26 6.49 -7.80
N ASP A 547 -29.42 5.88 -8.99
CA ASP A 547 -29.62 4.44 -9.12
C ASP A 547 -28.43 3.62 -8.61
N LEU A 548 -27.19 4.06 -8.88
CA LEU A 548 -25.98 3.40 -8.38
C LEU A 548 -25.82 3.54 -6.85
N LEU A 549 -26.07 4.73 -6.31
CA LEU A 549 -26.03 4.97 -4.87
C LEU A 549 -27.07 4.12 -4.13
N LEU A 550 -28.28 3.96 -4.69
CA LEU A 550 -29.32 3.14 -4.07
C LEU A 550 -28.86 1.68 -3.89
N VAL A 551 -28.20 1.09 -4.89
CA VAL A 551 -27.62 -0.26 -4.79
C VAL A 551 -26.60 -0.33 -3.65
N LEU A 552 -25.74 0.68 -3.52
CA LEU A 552 -24.73 0.73 -2.47
C LEU A 552 -25.30 0.89 -1.06
N VAL A 553 -26.37 1.67 -0.89
CA VAL A 553 -27.00 1.82 0.44
C VAL A 553 -27.80 0.56 0.81
N CYS A 554 -28.45 -0.11 -0.15
CA CYS A 554 -29.11 -1.41 0.09
C CYS A 554 -28.13 -2.49 0.57
N ASP A 555 -26.86 -2.37 0.21
CA ASP A 555 -25.77 -3.27 0.59
C ASP A 555 -25.15 -2.97 1.97
N GLY A 556 -25.74 -2.08 2.78
CA GLY A 556 -25.36 -1.87 4.18
C GLY A 556 -24.26 -0.83 4.43
N ILE A 557 -24.05 0.13 3.53
CA ILE A 557 -23.16 1.27 3.78
C ILE A 557 -23.82 2.25 4.77
N ALA A 558 -23.02 2.72 5.73
CA ALA A 558 -23.39 3.38 6.98
C ALA A 558 -24.53 4.43 6.94
N THR A 559 -25.39 4.34 7.95
CA THR A 559 -26.58 5.18 8.21
C THR A 559 -26.30 6.67 8.38
N THR A 560 -25.05 7.06 8.63
CA THR A 560 -24.62 8.46 8.76
C THR A 560 -24.66 9.23 7.44
N ILE A 561 -24.48 8.57 6.29
CA ILE A 561 -24.34 9.26 4.99
C ILE A 561 -25.69 9.42 4.26
N LEU A 562 -26.70 8.65 4.67
CA LEU A 562 -28.08 8.76 4.20
C LEU A 562 -28.66 10.16 4.40
N THR A 563 -28.26 10.86 5.48
CA THR A 563 -28.72 12.21 5.78
C THR A 563 -28.24 13.24 4.76
N GLU A 564 -26.96 13.19 4.37
CA GLU A 564 -26.43 14.14 3.38
C GLU A 564 -26.99 13.87 1.99
N LEU A 565 -27.17 12.59 1.65
CA LEU A 565 -27.83 12.16 0.42
C LEU A 565 -29.28 12.68 0.37
N LEU A 566 -30.01 12.60 1.48
CA LEU A 566 -31.37 13.14 1.62
C LEU A 566 -31.43 14.63 1.33
N VAL A 567 -30.51 15.41 1.92
CA VAL A 567 -30.44 16.86 1.70
C VAL A 567 -30.18 17.17 0.21
N LEU A 568 -29.26 16.47 -0.43
CA LEU A 568 -28.96 16.67 -1.86
C LEU A 568 -30.13 16.29 -2.78
N LEU A 569 -30.82 15.19 -2.50
CA LEU A 569 -32.01 14.79 -3.24
C LEU A 569 -33.13 15.84 -3.10
N ALA A 570 -33.32 16.39 -1.89
CA ALA A 570 -34.27 17.47 -1.64
C ALA A 570 -33.89 18.74 -2.41
N VAL A 571 -32.62 19.16 -2.36
CA VAL A 571 -32.12 20.33 -3.12
C VAL A 571 -32.31 20.14 -4.62
N ALA A 572 -31.95 19.00 -5.18
CA ALA A 572 -32.11 18.72 -6.62
C ALA A 572 -33.57 18.78 -7.07
N HIS A 573 -34.50 18.24 -6.26
CA HIS A 573 -35.92 18.28 -6.57
C HIS A 573 -36.51 19.69 -6.48
N ILE A 574 -36.13 20.46 -5.46
CA ILE A 574 -36.75 21.75 -5.13
C ILE A 574 -36.15 22.90 -5.93
N ASP A 575 -34.82 22.93 -6.06
CA ASP A 575 -34.09 24.02 -6.71
C ASP A 575 -34.00 23.82 -8.23
N ARG A 576 -33.87 22.57 -8.69
CA ARG A 576 -33.64 22.25 -10.11
C ARG A 576 -34.83 21.61 -10.81
N GLY A 577 -35.89 21.27 -10.08
CA GLY A 577 -37.12 20.70 -10.65
C GLY A 577 -36.93 19.29 -11.22
N TYR A 578 -35.86 18.59 -10.83
CA TYR A 578 -35.59 17.23 -11.31
C TYR A 578 -36.72 16.29 -10.90
N SER A 579 -37.19 15.50 -11.87
CA SER A 579 -38.25 14.55 -11.60
C SER A 579 -37.67 13.32 -10.89
N LEU A 580 -37.90 13.21 -9.58
CA LEU A 580 -37.60 11.99 -8.81
C LEU A 580 -38.58 10.89 -9.22
N LYS A 581 -38.44 10.35 -10.43
CA LYS A 581 -39.26 9.26 -10.96
C LYS A 581 -38.88 7.94 -10.29
N ARG A 582 -39.26 7.74 -9.03
CA ARG A 582 -39.43 6.41 -8.39
C ARG A 582 -39.88 6.57 -6.94
N ALA A 583 -41.11 6.14 -6.64
CA ALA A 583 -41.63 5.93 -5.28
C ALA A 583 -40.69 5.09 -4.38
N ARG A 584 -39.86 4.24 -4.99
CA ARG A 584 -38.80 3.45 -4.31
C ARG A 584 -37.78 4.28 -3.53
N TYR A 585 -37.49 5.53 -3.92
CA TYR A 585 -36.53 6.35 -3.17
C TYR A 585 -37.10 6.73 -1.81
N PHE A 586 -38.35 7.19 -1.74
CA PHE A 586 -38.99 7.58 -0.49
C PHE A 586 -39.23 6.39 0.45
N GLU A 587 -39.66 5.23 -0.07
CA GLU A 587 -39.82 4.00 0.71
C GLU A 587 -38.50 3.51 1.33
N PHE A 588 -37.39 3.62 0.60
CA PHE A 588 -36.06 3.25 1.10
C PHE A 588 -35.53 4.24 2.14
N LEU A 589 -35.79 5.53 1.94
CA LEU A 589 -35.43 6.59 2.87
C LEU A 589 -36.21 6.49 4.19
N GLU A 590 -37.48 6.08 4.15
CA GLU A 590 -38.28 5.76 5.34
C GLU A 590 -37.69 4.57 6.11
N ALA A 591 -37.31 3.49 5.42
CA ALA A 591 -36.70 2.31 6.04
C ALA A 591 -35.30 2.60 6.64
N ALA A 592 -34.55 3.51 6.04
CA ALA A 592 -33.20 3.89 6.51
C ALA A 592 -33.22 4.92 7.65
N ALA A 593 -34.25 5.79 7.73
CA ALA A 593 -34.43 6.76 8.80
C ALA A 593 -34.61 6.10 10.18
N GLU A 594 -35.15 4.88 10.24
CA GLU A 594 -35.27 4.09 11.47
C GLU A 594 -33.90 3.63 12.04
N GLN A 595 -32.83 3.67 11.26
CA GLN A 595 -31.49 3.15 11.64
C GLN A 595 -30.44 4.25 11.92
N ILE A 596 -30.82 5.53 11.90
CA ILE A 596 -29.90 6.67 12.09
C ILE A 596 -29.47 6.82 13.56
N ASP A 597 -28.16 6.87 13.81
CA ASP A 597 -27.60 7.30 15.10
C ASP A 597 -27.74 8.84 15.23
N LYS A 598 -28.65 9.24 16.11
CA LYS A 598 -29.12 10.64 16.29
C LYS A 598 -28.04 11.60 16.80
N SER A 599 -26.95 11.08 17.37
CA SER A 599 -25.86 11.90 17.94
C SER A 599 -24.95 12.50 16.87
N HIS A 600 -24.73 11.79 15.75
CA HIS A 600 -23.86 12.23 14.65
C HIS A 600 -24.54 13.24 13.71
N PHE A 601 -25.88 13.22 13.66
CA PHE A 601 -26.72 14.12 12.86
C PHE A 601 -26.46 15.61 13.19
N MET A 602 -26.28 15.93 14.47
CA MET A 602 -26.10 17.31 14.97
C MET A 602 -24.79 17.96 14.55
N MET A 603 -23.72 17.18 14.37
CA MET A 603 -22.39 17.69 14.06
C MET A 603 -22.22 18.07 12.57
N THR A 604 -22.97 17.44 11.68
CA THR A 604 -22.63 17.42 10.24
C THR A 604 -23.30 18.54 9.45
N VAL A 605 -24.51 18.95 9.82
CA VAL A 605 -25.32 19.88 9.01
C VAL A 605 -25.17 21.35 9.45
N GLY A 606 -24.74 21.60 10.70
CA GLY A 606 -24.77 22.93 11.31
C GLY A 606 -26.21 23.40 11.56
N SER A 607 -26.44 24.11 12.68
CA SER A 607 -27.78 24.56 13.09
C SER A 607 -28.51 25.39 12.03
N ASP A 608 -27.78 26.19 11.27
CA ASP A 608 -28.37 27.26 10.46
C ASP A 608 -28.98 26.73 9.14
N LYS A 609 -28.33 25.74 8.49
CA LYS A 609 -28.87 25.08 7.29
C LYS A 609 -30.04 24.15 7.61
N LEU A 610 -30.05 23.58 8.81
CA LEU A 610 -31.14 22.74 9.32
C LEU A 610 -32.42 23.55 9.49
N VAL A 611 -32.31 24.77 10.03
CA VAL A 611 -33.44 25.71 10.15
C VAL A 611 -33.95 26.11 8.76
N GLU A 612 -33.08 26.42 7.81
CA GLU A 612 -33.50 26.80 6.45
C GLU A 612 -34.23 25.68 5.69
N LEU A 613 -33.80 24.42 5.83
CA LEU A 613 -34.46 23.25 5.24
C LEU A 613 -35.77 22.88 5.93
N VAL A 614 -35.82 22.94 7.26
CA VAL A 614 -37.00 22.55 8.06
C VAL A 614 -38.16 23.54 7.91
N PHE A 615 -37.85 24.82 7.71
CA PHE A 615 -38.86 25.87 7.58
C PHE A 615 -39.15 26.29 6.13
N ASN A 616 -38.68 25.53 5.14
CA ASN A 616 -39.03 25.79 3.74
C ASN A 616 -40.47 25.32 3.42
N PRO A 617 -41.42 26.24 3.15
CA PRO A 617 -42.83 25.88 2.96
C PRO A 617 -43.08 24.99 1.72
N LYS A 618 -42.17 25.00 0.75
CA LYS A 618 -42.25 24.15 -0.45
C LYS A 618 -41.88 22.70 -0.18
N LEU A 619 -41.02 22.42 0.81
CA LEU A 619 -40.73 21.04 1.29
C LEU A 619 -41.97 20.41 1.90
N TYR A 620 -42.68 21.18 2.73
CA TYR A 620 -43.86 20.75 3.49
C TYR A 620 -45.02 20.25 2.64
N LEU A 621 -45.16 20.77 1.42
CA LEU A 621 -46.25 20.44 0.51
C LEU A 621 -45.96 19.20 -0.36
N ALA A 622 -44.73 18.69 -0.38
CA ALA A 622 -44.28 17.62 -1.27
C ALA A 622 -43.88 16.31 -0.55
N MET A 623 -43.81 16.31 0.78
CA MET A 623 -43.42 15.15 1.60
C MET A 623 -44.66 14.40 2.11
N SER A 624 -44.55 13.08 2.30
CA SER A 624 -45.55 12.31 3.07
C SER A 624 -45.59 12.81 4.53
N ASN A 625 -46.74 12.69 5.19
CA ASN A 625 -46.87 13.08 6.61
C ASN A 625 -45.88 12.31 7.49
N GLU A 626 -45.56 11.06 7.11
CA GLU A 626 -44.57 10.21 7.76
C GLU A 626 -43.13 10.77 7.64
N LEU A 627 -42.74 11.28 6.46
CA LEU A 627 -41.42 11.92 6.25
C LEU A 627 -41.30 13.25 7.01
N ILE A 628 -42.39 14.01 7.11
CA ILE A 628 -42.47 15.24 7.90
C ILE A 628 -42.33 14.93 9.40
N VAL A 629 -42.93 13.83 9.86
CA VAL A 629 -42.81 13.34 11.24
C VAL A 629 -41.41 12.82 11.53
N ALA A 630 -40.75 12.13 10.59
CA ALA A 630 -39.36 11.72 10.71
C ALA A 630 -38.40 12.91 10.78
N PHE A 631 -38.56 13.90 9.88
CA PHE A 631 -37.81 15.17 9.92
C PHE A 631 -38.05 15.94 11.22
N ARG A 632 -39.31 16.06 11.66
CA ARG A 632 -39.66 16.71 12.94
C ARG A 632 -39.11 15.96 14.14
N SER A 633 -39.08 14.62 14.14
CA SER A 633 -38.53 13.81 15.23
C SER A 633 -37.03 14.04 15.41
N ILE A 634 -36.33 14.18 14.29
CA ILE A 634 -34.90 14.50 14.25
C ILE A 634 -34.64 15.93 14.76
N VAL A 635 -35.53 16.89 14.49
CA VAL A 635 -35.39 18.30 14.87
C VAL A 635 -35.89 18.61 16.30
N PHE A 636 -37.05 18.11 16.73
CA PHE A 636 -37.66 18.46 18.03
C PHE A 636 -36.97 17.83 19.25
N HIS A 637 -36.20 16.76 19.10
CA HIS A 637 -35.34 16.25 20.18
C HIS A 637 -34.00 17.00 20.27
N SER A 638 -33.63 17.81 19.25
CA SER A 638 -32.40 18.61 19.25
C SER A 638 -32.49 19.88 20.10
N SER A 639 -33.69 20.43 20.28
CA SER A 639 -33.95 21.58 21.17
C SER A 639 -33.79 21.24 22.66
N ALA A 640 -33.80 19.96 23.04
CA ALA A 640 -33.57 19.53 24.43
C ALA A 640 -32.07 19.49 24.82
N TYR A 641 -31.16 19.52 23.85
CA TYR A 641 -29.70 19.60 24.07
C TYR A 641 -29.14 21.03 23.99
N LEU A 642 -29.99 22.02 23.71
CA LEU A 642 -29.62 23.44 23.67
C LEU A 642 -30.13 24.18 24.91
N ALA A 643 -29.26 24.35 25.91
CA ALA A 643 -29.29 25.47 26.86
C ALA A 643 -27.92 25.64 27.56
N PRO A 644 -27.44 26.87 27.86
CA PRO A 644 -27.28 28.01 26.96
C PRO A 644 -25.80 28.45 26.89
N CYS A 645 -25.24 28.62 25.69
CA CYS A 645 -24.08 29.50 25.52
C CYS A 645 -24.60 30.93 25.37
N SER A 646 -24.23 31.79 26.32
CA SER A 646 -24.68 33.17 26.46
C SER A 646 -24.29 34.03 25.25
N GLY A 647 -25.31 34.58 24.58
CA GLY A 647 -25.18 35.64 23.59
C GLY A 647 -26.57 36.12 23.20
N ASN A 648 -26.96 37.30 23.69
CA ASN A 648 -28.27 37.92 23.46
C ASN A 648 -28.61 38.05 21.97
N HIS A 649 -29.46 37.17 21.45
CA HIS A 649 -30.40 37.51 20.39
C HIS A 649 -31.79 37.01 20.77
N VAL A 650 -32.71 37.96 20.80
CA VAL A 650 -34.07 37.88 21.32
C VAL A 650 -34.91 36.90 20.48
N PHE A 651 -35.24 35.74 21.03
CA PHE A 651 -36.39 34.94 20.60
C PHE A 651 -37.65 35.50 21.30
N GLU A 652 -38.22 36.57 20.76
CA GLU A 652 -39.61 36.97 21.03
C GLU A 652 -40.39 36.88 19.74
N GLY A 653 -41.35 35.95 19.66
CA GLY A 653 -42.32 35.93 18.57
C GLY A 653 -42.68 34.57 18.00
N ILE A 654 -43.04 33.59 18.84
CA ILE A 654 -43.97 32.53 18.40
C ILE A 654 -45.04 32.40 19.49
N GLN A 655 -46.09 33.21 19.36
CA GLN A 655 -47.38 32.87 19.95
C GLN A 655 -47.85 31.57 19.32
N THR A 656 -48.18 30.61 20.18
CA THR A 656 -49.07 29.49 19.88
C THR A 656 -50.27 29.95 19.05
N VAL A 657 -50.34 29.56 17.78
CA VAL A 657 -51.60 29.49 17.06
C VAL A 657 -51.93 28.00 16.96
N GLY A 658 -52.99 27.63 17.69
CA GLY A 658 -53.43 26.25 17.83
C GLY A 658 -54.12 25.69 16.60
N ASP A 659 -54.33 24.38 16.67
CA ASP A 659 -55.28 23.54 15.95
C ASP A 659 -55.99 24.16 14.73
N THR A 660 -55.55 23.76 13.53
CA THR A 660 -56.39 23.08 12.52
C THR A 660 -55.55 22.41 11.45
#